data_AF-A0A954E237-F1
#
_entry.id   AF-A0A954E237-F1
#
_cell.length_a   1.000
_cell.length_b   1.000
_cell.length_c   1.000
_cell.angle_alpha   90.00
_cell.angle_beta   90.00
_cell.angle_gamma   90.00
#
_symmetry.space_group_name_H-M   'P 1'
#
loop_
_entity.id
_entity.type
_entity.pdbx_description
1 polymer ?
#
loop_
_entity_poly.entity_id
_entity_poly.type
_entity_poly.pdbx_seq_one_letter_code
_entity_poly.pdbx_strand_id
1 'polypeptide(L)'
;MKWRDLRLDRAPGVTPGLSLEDCGPGLNVVVGPNGIGKSTLSRAARAALWRSEPFERSHLHGRVVARGEEWTVEREGAQPPHWNGPVAHEPQRPDDRFRSCFHLELEDLLRQGGTEKAIARELRLEMSGRYDLDAVAVEDRKRAANTHAVRTARNELLAARDLVAKLEDTARDLLDRERGLVGLREQLNELTAATADRVALEDLLRVAEANAEREALRAGLAADDPLLARFESAEDFQRLEDLERARSETRAEVAQLRAELESAATALLELSLPSDGVDGAVLREGAERANRMRRIVDELAPPLRAELAGLAGELRGVPVPDGDREWSPEDREAAQELLDRGLELRARLAGLDRALELAETQPEPAEKDPWRGVLALLEWCTAGASGSGAATGAFGALVLAAVVLLALIVAGLAGFAVPAWAWFVPFALVVGVALRVRSARPTNSPDRDAARRRFAESGADEPRSWDEAGVRQALEELLETRAERDFDAHLRQWSRGLRLQRKDFERERAQLAADEAELRARLGAEDAGEFDLRLLLRAMERDARRRKLQEQLDDLDRELGSELAGLQQLLESVGVGRTPELASALARWEDFAARAAQEPARRQARDNAQKVLREAETRAARDSERRSAFLEARRLSDADVARAVSLAPRFADHRTRRQRLEELESESKRARKRWADRADLAQLTADELAARLQSGRSADERVAQLQKDIHAIEADVRVERGNTNLAQREVELRDATERMEEVREGVLEGVAMDCLLLKVGERHRLEGRPKVLALAERHFADYTRSRYELELATDDELVVIETATRHRLAPDQLSSGTRTQLLIALRLAYAESIEGDEALPIFLDEALLTSDPARFREVARSLGRMVAEGRQVFYLTAEPREEVEWRDALGGDTAPVKVHDLGGQLETLRRVAGSSLEIAPLPAVPEPLGDDSAGYARALGGLPPVDGFGSVDALHLLQLYWDRPQAAHRVLREHRSQVGAVRSFLDQTAQPPWDDAERARFEAYVRVADRVLGLWRIGRAPRLDAETLRDTSASKSSKFDEILALAAEQAWESGALIAALEEKGVKGLHKRIIDELRDELEAHGRLATETPLGFDDLLARALDEAEPFVDCGAISREDARQLVHRLHRWLTVGDDATMSSAAD
;
A
#
# COMPACT_ATOMS: atom_id res chain seq x y z
N MET A 1 -41.47 -29.86 -8.37
CA MET A 1 -42.49 -30.02 -7.33
C MET A 1 -43.53 -28.93 -7.55
N LYS A 2 -44.83 -29.25 -7.52
CA LYS A 2 -45.90 -28.28 -7.78
C LYS A 2 -47.10 -28.49 -6.85
N TRP A 3 -47.52 -27.45 -6.14
CA TRP A 3 -48.75 -27.44 -5.35
C TRP A 3 -49.97 -27.56 -6.25
N ARG A 4 -50.90 -28.44 -5.86
CA ARG A 4 -52.24 -28.55 -6.45
C ARG A 4 -53.27 -27.85 -5.56
N ASP A 5 -53.22 -28.14 -4.26
CA ASP A 5 -54.05 -27.45 -3.27
C ASP A 5 -53.24 -27.16 -2.01
N LEU A 6 -53.56 -26.05 -1.36
CA LEU A 6 -52.97 -25.62 -0.10
C LEU A 6 -54.08 -25.09 0.82
N ARG A 7 -54.27 -25.72 1.97
CA ARG A 7 -55.33 -25.40 2.92
C ARG A 7 -54.77 -25.19 4.33
N LEU A 8 -55.09 -24.05 4.90
CA LEU A 8 -54.73 -23.64 6.26
C LEU A 8 -56.00 -23.62 7.11
N ASP A 9 -56.25 -24.69 7.86
CA ASP A 9 -57.47 -24.88 8.64
C ASP A 9 -57.53 -24.00 9.89
N ARG A 10 -56.37 -23.72 10.49
CA ARG A 10 -56.24 -22.84 11.68
C ARG A 10 -54.89 -22.15 11.64
N ALA A 11 -54.85 -20.86 11.95
CA ALA A 11 -53.63 -20.11 12.27
C ALA A 11 -53.93 -18.88 13.14
N PRO A 12 -52.97 -18.40 13.95
CA PRO A 12 -53.13 -17.18 14.73
C PRO A 12 -53.51 -15.98 13.85
N GLY A 13 -54.65 -15.33 14.13
CA GLY A 13 -55.13 -14.15 13.40
C GLY A 13 -55.85 -14.44 12.08
N VAL A 14 -56.03 -15.70 11.69
CA VAL A 14 -56.75 -16.11 10.47
C VAL A 14 -57.99 -16.90 10.88
N THR A 15 -59.19 -16.32 10.72
CA THR A 15 -60.47 -17.01 11.01
C THR A 15 -61.57 -16.45 10.10
N PRO A 16 -62.25 -17.28 9.26
CA PRO A 16 -62.06 -18.72 9.06
C PRO A 16 -60.73 -19.07 8.36
N GLY A 17 -60.39 -20.36 8.26
CA GLY A 17 -59.20 -20.84 7.56
C GLY A 17 -59.16 -20.45 6.08
N LEU A 18 -57.97 -20.48 5.47
CA LEU A 18 -57.73 -20.11 4.07
C LEU A 18 -57.44 -21.34 3.20
N SER A 19 -57.87 -21.32 1.95
CA SER A 19 -57.61 -22.40 0.99
C SER A 19 -57.33 -21.87 -0.41
N LEU A 20 -56.29 -22.40 -1.05
CA LEU A 20 -56.06 -22.29 -2.48
C LEU A 20 -56.33 -23.65 -3.12
N GLU A 21 -57.37 -23.69 -3.94
CA GLU A 21 -57.76 -24.89 -4.69
C GLU A 21 -57.38 -24.73 -6.16
N ASP A 22 -57.05 -25.82 -6.85
CA ASP A 22 -56.73 -25.82 -8.29
C ASP A 22 -55.60 -24.84 -8.66
N CYS A 23 -54.48 -24.95 -7.94
CA CYS A 23 -53.26 -24.20 -8.25
C CYS A 23 -52.72 -24.60 -9.64
N GLY A 24 -52.49 -23.60 -10.49
CA GLY A 24 -51.94 -23.80 -11.83
C GLY A 24 -50.46 -24.23 -11.77
N PRO A 25 -49.95 -24.98 -12.76
CA PRO A 25 -48.57 -25.47 -12.78
C PRO A 25 -47.51 -24.39 -13.12
N GLY A 26 -47.94 -23.15 -13.40
CA GLY A 26 -47.11 -21.99 -13.76
C GLY A 26 -47.30 -20.83 -12.77
N LEU A 27 -47.72 -19.65 -13.25
CA LEU A 27 -47.94 -18.47 -12.40
C LEU A 27 -49.31 -18.49 -11.71
N ASN A 28 -49.31 -18.32 -10.38
CA ASN A 28 -50.49 -18.18 -9.54
C ASN A 28 -50.46 -16.82 -8.85
N VAL A 29 -51.37 -15.91 -9.20
CA VAL A 29 -51.50 -14.59 -8.57
C VAL A 29 -52.58 -14.66 -7.50
N VAL A 30 -52.20 -14.48 -6.23
CA VAL A 30 -53.09 -14.53 -5.08
C VAL A 30 -53.39 -13.11 -4.62
N VAL A 31 -54.60 -12.64 -4.88
CA VAL A 31 -55.03 -11.28 -4.57
C VAL A 31 -55.96 -11.30 -3.34
N GLY A 32 -55.74 -10.39 -2.40
CA GLY A 32 -56.67 -10.19 -1.27
C GLY A 32 -56.25 -9.06 -0.34
N PRO A 33 -57.15 -8.50 0.48
CA PRO A 33 -56.86 -7.34 1.33
C PRO A 33 -55.75 -7.62 2.37
N ASN A 34 -55.13 -6.54 2.87
CA ASN A 34 -54.16 -6.65 3.97
C ASN A 34 -54.82 -7.22 5.23
N GLY A 35 -54.10 -8.10 5.93
CA GLY A 35 -54.58 -8.77 7.14
C GLY A 35 -55.46 -10.01 6.92
N ILE A 36 -55.81 -10.39 5.67
CA ILE A 36 -56.60 -11.61 5.41
C ILE A 36 -55.83 -12.92 5.66
N GLY A 37 -54.49 -12.86 5.76
CA GLY A 37 -53.63 -14.02 6.04
C GLY A 37 -52.80 -14.54 4.86
N LYS A 38 -52.62 -13.76 3.77
CA LYS A 38 -51.76 -14.10 2.62
C LYS A 38 -50.35 -14.55 3.04
N SER A 39 -49.64 -13.71 3.80
CA SER A 39 -48.31 -14.01 4.32
C SER A 39 -48.29 -15.22 5.24
N THR A 40 -49.37 -15.43 6.02
CA THR A 40 -49.53 -16.62 6.87
C THR A 40 -49.67 -17.89 6.03
N LEU A 41 -50.35 -17.83 4.89
CA LEU A 41 -50.49 -18.93 3.95
C LEU A 41 -49.16 -19.25 3.23
N SER A 42 -48.41 -18.23 2.79
CA SER A 42 -47.05 -18.41 2.23
C SER A 42 -46.11 -19.06 3.26
N ARG A 43 -46.13 -18.58 4.51
CA ARG A 43 -45.38 -19.19 5.63
C ARG A 43 -45.83 -20.61 5.94
N ALA A 44 -47.11 -20.93 5.79
CA ALA A 44 -47.60 -22.29 5.94
C ALA A 44 -47.07 -23.22 4.83
N ALA A 45 -47.08 -22.78 3.57
CA ALA A 45 -46.43 -23.52 2.48
C ALA A 45 -44.93 -23.73 2.74
N ARG A 46 -44.24 -22.72 3.27
CA ARG A 46 -42.83 -22.82 3.71
C ARG A 46 -42.67 -23.87 4.81
N ALA A 47 -43.55 -23.86 5.81
CA ALA A 47 -43.55 -24.80 6.92
C ALA A 47 -43.83 -26.25 6.47
N ALA A 48 -44.50 -26.49 5.34
CA ALA A 48 -44.62 -27.83 4.78
C ALA A 48 -43.28 -28.41 4.32
N LEU A 49 -42.40 -27.54 3.82
CA LEU A 49 -41.10 -27.91 3.27
C LEU A 49 -40.01 -27.90 4.35
N TRP A 50 -39.85 -26.81 5.10
CA TRP A 50 -38.78 -26.65 6.09
C TRP A 50 -39.24 -26.86 7.54
N ARG A 51 -38.57 -27.78 8.25
CA ARG A 51 -38.94 -28.23 9.61
C ARG A 51 -38.70 -27.17 10.69
N SER A 52 -37.68 -26.31 10.50
CA SER A 52 -37.31 -25.25 11.45
C SER A 52 -38.30 -24.09 11.50
N GLU A 53 -39.21 -23.99 10.52
CA GLU A 53 -40.17 -22.89 10.43
C GLU A 53 -41.14 -22.95 11.63
N PRO A 54 -41.27 -21.87 12.42
CA PRO A 54 -42.21 -21.82 13.53
C PRO A 54 -43.65 -21.96 13.03
N PHE A 55 -44.34 -23.03 13.43
CA PHE A 55 -45.69 -23.35 12.97
C PHE A 55 -46.66 -23.67 14.12
N GLU A 56 -46.44 -23.05 15.28
CA GLU A 56 -47.24 -23.30 16.47
C GLU A 56 -48.72 -22.90 16.27
N ARG A 57 -49.63 -23.70 16.88
CA ARG A 57 -51.08 -23.45 16.90
C ARG A 57 -51.73 -23.32 15.51
N SER A 58 -51.08 -23.85 14.48
CA SER A 58 -51.55 -23.84 13.10
C SER A 58 -51.71 -25.26 12.56
N HIS A 59 -52.62 -25.46 11.61
CA HIS A 59 -52.86 -26.75 10.96
C HIS A 59 -52.95 -26.55 9.45
N LEU A 60 -52.05 -27.23 8.73
CA LEU A 60 -51.91 -27.17 7.28
C LEU A 60 -52.17 -28.55 6.68
N HIS A 61 -52.94 -28.55 5.59
CA HIS A 61 -53.09 -29.67 4.69
C HIS A 61 -52.82 -29.21 3.25
N GLY A 62 -52.10 -30.00 2.47
CA GLY A 62 -51.92 -29.69 1.05
C GLY A 62 -51.64 -30.90 0.17
N ARG A 63 -51.86 -30.72 -1.12
CA ARG A 63 -51.60 -31.71 -2.16
C ARG A 63 -50.53 -31.19 -3.11
N VAL A 64 -49.53 -32.01 -3.36
CA VAL A 64 -48.35 -31.65 -4.15
C VAL A 64 -48.05 -32.74 -5.17
N VAL A 65 -47.66 -32.35 -6.38
CA VAL A 65 -47.07 -33.26 -7.36
C VAL A 65 -45.55 -33.10 -7.31
N ALA A 66 -44.85 -34.16 -6.94
CA ALA A 66 -43.39 -34.26 -6.93
C ALA A 66 -42.94 -35.48 -7.73
N ARG A 67 -41.96 -35.32 -8.61
CA ARG A 67 -41.45 -36.35 -9.55
C ARG A 67 -42.52 -37.06 -10.38
N GLY A 68 -43.62 -36.35 -10.69
CA GLY A 68 -44.76 -36.89 -11.44
C GLY A 68 -45.78 -37.68 -10.61
N GLU A 69 -45.57 -37.79 -9.29
CA GLU A 69 -46.46 -38.49 -8.37
C GLU A 69 -47.18 -37.52 -7.43
N GLU A 70 -48.39 -37.88 -7.00
CA GLU A 70 -49.19 -37.05 -6.08
C GLU A 70 -48.90 -37.42 -4.62
N TRP A 71 -48.63 -36.40 -3.81
CA TRP A 71 -48.33 -36.45 -2.39
C TRP A 71 -49.32 -35.61 -1.61
N THR A 72 -49.68 -36.05 -0.41
CA THR A 72 -50.37 -35.23 0.58
C THR A 72 -49.41 -34.87 1.71
N VAL A 73 -49.45 -33.62 2.14
CA VAL A 73 -48.66 -33.12 3.27
C VAL A 73 -49.58 -32.56 4.33
N GLU A 74 -49.36 -32.99 5.57
CA GLU A 74 -50.08 -32.50 6.75
C GLU A 74 -49.08 -32.02 7.81
N ARG A 75 -49.33 -30.86 8.40
CA ARG A 75 -48.53 -30.35 9.52
C ARG A 75 -49.42 -29.73 10.59
N GLU A 76 -49.34 -30.25 11.81
CA GLU A 76 -50.05 -29.74 12.97
C GLU A 76 -49.07 -29.22 14.04
N GLY A 77 -49.11 -27.91 14.30
CA GLY A 77 -48.32 -27.28 15.35
C GLY A 77 -46.80 -27.47 15.16
N ALA A 78 -46.14 -27.85 16.26
CA ALA A 78 -44.69 -28.10 16.29
C ALA A 78 -44.27 -29.47 15.72
N GLN A 79 -45.23 -30.30 15.29
CA GLN A 79 -44.90 -31.60 14.70
C GLN A 79 -44.23 -31.40 13.33
N PRO A 80 -43.29 -32.29 12.93
CA PRO A 80 -42.72 -32.27 11.59
C PRO A 80 -43.82 -32.52 10.54
N PRO A 81 -43.72 -31.94 9.34
CA PRO A 81 -44.67 -32.19 8.27
C PRO A 81 -44.64 -33.68 7.88
N HIS A 82 -45.82 -34.28 7.84
CA HIS A 82 -46.02 -35.66 7.46
C HIS A 82 -46.37 -35.74 5.98
N TRP A 83 -45.49 -36.35 5.18
CA TRP A 83 -45.65 -36.53 3.73
C TRP A 83 -46.14 -37.96 3.45
N ASN A 84 -47.26 -38.08 2.77
CA ASN A 84 -47.87 -39.34 2.36
C ASN A 84 -47.93 -39.42 0.83
N GLY A 85 -47.30 -40.44 0.24
CA GLY A 85 -47.26 -40.63 -1.21
C GLY A 85 -46.87 -42.06 -1.62
N PRO A 86 -46.81 -42.33 -2.93
CA PRO A 86 -46.60 -43.69 -3.46
C PRO A 86 -45.16 -44.22 -3.35
N VAL A 87 -44.16 -43.38 -3.10
CA VAL A 87 -42.75 -43.77 -2.89
C VAL A 87 -42.37 -43.65 -1.41
N ALA A 88 -41.40 -44.44 -0.95
CA ALA A 88 -41.03 -44.54 0.47
C ALA A 88 -40.25 -43.34 1.06
N HIS A 89 -39.78 -42.41 0.23
CA HIS A 89 -38.91 -41.30 0.65
C HIS A 89 -39.52 -39.94 0.33
N GLU A 90 -39.54 -39.03 1.32
CA GLU A 90 -40.03 -37.65 1.17
C GLU A 90 -39.26 -36.89 0.07
N PRO A 91 -39.89 -35.89 -0.59
CA PRO A 91 -39.19 -35.05 -1.57
C PRO A 91 -37.92 -34.40 -0.97
N GLN A 92 -36.80 -34.44 -1.69
CA GLN A 92 -35.56 -33.79 -1.28
C GLN A 92 -35.75 -32.26 -1.27
N ARG A 93 -35.18 -31.59 -0.25
CA ARG A 93 -35.26 -30.14 -0.08
C ARG A 93 -33.88 -29.55 0.22
N PRO A 94 -33.59 -28.32 -0.23
CA PRO A 94 -32.36 -27.62 0.13
C PRO A 94 -32.25 -27.34 1.63
N ASP A 95 -31.01 -27.11 2.07
CA ASP A 95 -30.67 -26.71 3.45
C ASP A 95 -31.50 -25.51 3.93
N ASP A 96 -31.89 -25.55 5.20
CA ASP A 96 -32.74 -24.55 5.83
C ASP A 96 -32.18 -23.12 5.77
N ARG A 97 -30.84 -22.98 5.74
CA ARG A 97 -30.19 -21.68 5.63
C ARG A 97 -30.50 -20.93 4.34
N PHE A 98 -31.02 -21.61 3.31
CA PHE A 98 -31.38 -21.04 2.02
C PHE A 98 -32.90 -21.00 1.75
N ARG A 99 -33.74 -21.28 2.77
CA ARG A 99 -35.21 -21.25 2.64
C ARG A 99 -35.77 -19.95 2.05
N SER A 100 -35.14 -18.83 2.39
CA SER A 100 -35.48 -17.47 1.94
C SER A 100 -35.19 -17.21 0.46
N CYS A 101 -34.55 -18.16 -0.24
CA CYS A 101 -34.39 -18.12 -1.69
C CYS A 101 -35.68 -18.53 -2.43
N PHE A 102 -36.54 -19.33 -1.78
CA PHE A 102 -37.81 -19.81 -2.34
C PHE A 102 -39.03 -19.02 -1.86
N HIS A 103 -38.88 -18.24 -0.79
CA HIS A 103 -39.90 -17.34 -0.26
C HIS A 103 -39.33 -15.93 -0.15
N LEU A 104 -39.71 -15.07 -1.10
CA LEU A 104 -39.26 -13.71 -1.25
C LEU A 104 -40.30 -12.77 -0.65
N GLU A 105 -40.09 -12.34 0.59
CA GLU A 105 -40.94 -11.38 1.30
C GLU A 105 -40.34 -9.96 1.20
N LEU A 106 -41.17 -8.94 1.00
CA LEU A 106 -40.69 -7.56 0.88
C LEU A 106 -39.88 -7.09 2.11
N GLU A 107 -40.32 -7.44 3.32
CA GLU A 107 -39.61 -7.07 4.57
C GLU A 107 -38.19 -7.67 4.63
N ASP A 108 -38.03 -8.91 4.13
CA ASP A 108 -36.76 -9.63 4.07
C ASP A 108 -35.85 -9.16 2.93
N LEU A 109 -36.41 -8.54 1.88
CA LEU A 109 -35.65 -7.92 0.78
C LEU A 109 -35.24 -6.48 1.13
N LEU A 110 -35.92 -5.83 2.07
CA LEU A 110 -35.57 -4.51 2.58
C LEU A 110 -34.53 -4.54 3.72
N ARG A 111 -34.32 -5.70 4.36
CA ARG A 111 -33.29 -5.90 5.40
C ARG A 111 -32.08 -6.65 4.83
N GLN A 112 -30.86 -6.24 5.21
CA GLN A 112 -29.69 -7.10 4.97
C GLN A 112 -29.77 -8.32 5.90
N GLY A 113 -30.03 -9.49 5.32
CA GLY A 113 -30.24 -10.73 6.06
C GLY A 113 -28.98 -11.59 6.21
N GLY A 114 -29.10 -12.67 6.98
CA GLY A 114 -28.06 -13.70 7.08
C GLY A 114 -27.92 -14.57 5.82
N THR A 115 -28.95 -14.60 4.96
CA THR A 115 -28.98 -15.37 3.71
C THR A 115 -27.93 -14.87 2.72
N GLU A 116 -27.85 -13.56 2.51
CA GLU A 116 -26.92 -12.94 1.55
C GLU A 116 -25.47 -13.21 1.95
N LYS A 117 -25.18 -13.10 3.24
CA LYS A 117 -23.86 -13.43 3.81
C LYS A 117 -23.55 -14.92 3.65
N ALA A 118 -24.54 -15.80 3.75
CA ALA A 118 -24.37 -17.23 3.54
C ALA A 118 -24.14 -17.56 2.05
N ILE A 119 -24.85 -16.91 1.13
CA ILE A 119 -24.67 -17.05 -0.32
C ILE A 119 -23.28 -16.55 -0.73
N ALA A 120 -22.90 -15.34 -0.33
CA ALA A 120 -21.57 -14.79 -0.61
C ALA A 120 -20.44 -15.69 -0.07
N ARG A 121 -20.63 -16.27 1.12
CA ARG A 121 -19.69 -17.24 1.70
C ARG A 121 -19.59 -18.54 0.90
N GLU A 122 -20.70 -19.09 0.42
CA GLU A 122 -20.66 -20.33 -0.38
C GLU A 122 -20.02 -20.08 -1.75
N LEU A 123 -20.34 -18.94 -2.39
CA LEU A 123 -19.68 -18.48 -3.60
C LEU A 123 -18.17 -18.35 -3.40
N ARG A 124 -17.71 -17.82 -2.25
CA ARG A 124 -16.27 -17.75 -1.89
C ARG A 124 -15.61 -19.12 -1.82
N LEU A 125 -16.28 -20.12 -1.24
CA LEU A 125 -15.75 -21.48 -1.12
C LEU A 125 -15.64 -22.18 -2.48
N GLU A 126 -16.57 -21.91 -3.38
CA GLU A 126 -16.58 -22.46 -4.74
C GLU A 126 -15.55 -21.76 -5.62
N MET A 127 -15.47 -20.43 -5.58
CA MET A 127 -14.51 -19.61 -6.36
C MET A 127 -13.06 -19.86 -5.98
N SER A 128 -12.77 -20.24 -4.74
CA SER A 128 -11.39 -20.53 -4.30
C SER A 128 -10.91 -21.93 -4.70
N GLY A 129 -11.75 -22.76 -5.34
CA GLY A 129 -11.44 -24.18 -5.55
C GLY A 129 -11.16 -24.91 -4.23
N ARG A 130 -11.61 -24.33 -3.09
CA ARG A 130 -11.29 -24.69 -1.70
C ARG A 130 -9.84 -24.43 -1.25
N TYR A 131 -9.05 -23.62 -1.96
CA TYR A 131 -7.69 -23.20 -1.58
C TYR A 131 -7.59 -21.69 -1.34
N ASP A 132 -6.94 -21.27 -0.25
CA ASP A 132 -6.72 -19.86 0.09
C ASP A 132 -5.44 -19.33 -0.57
N LEU A 133 -5.58 -18.75 -1.77
CA LEU A 133 -4.45 -18.19 -2.54
C LEU A 133 -3.87 -16.91 -1.90
N ASP A 134 -4.67 -16.18 -1.13
CA ASP A 134 -4.23 -14.97 -0.44
C ASP A 134 -3.32 -15.30 0.74
N ALA A 135 -3.61 -16.38 1.47
CA ALA A 135 -2.71 -16.89 2.49
C ALA A 135 -1.32 -17.25 1.92
N VAL A 136 -1.28 -17.85 0.72
CA VAL A 136 -0.02 -18.17 0.02
C VAL A 136 0.71 -16.90 -0.42
N ALA A 137 0.00 -15.92 -0.99
CA ALA A 137 0.57 -14.64 -1.39
C ALA A 137 1.12 -13.83 -0.20
N VAL A 138 0.47 -13.89 0.97
CA VAL A 138 0.90 -13.21 2.19
C VAL A 138 2.15 -13.88 2.79
N GLU A 139 2.23 -15.21 2.80
CA GLU A 139 3.47 -15.89 3.23
C GLU A 139 4.65 -15.63 2.29
N ASP A 140 4.41 -15.56 0.98
CA ASP A 140 5.46 -15.32 0.00
C ASP A 140 5.92 -13.85 -0.01
N ARG A 141 4.98 -12.88 0.08
CA ARG A 141 5.34 -11.46 0.26
C ARG A 141 6.14 -11.21 1.54
N LYS A 142 5.91 -11.96 2.62
CA LYS A 142 6.75 -11.89 3.83
C LYS A 142 8.18 -12.37 3.58
N ARG A 143 8.41 -13.25 2.58
CA ARG A 143 9.75 -13.72 2.17
C ARG A 143 10.40 -12.79 1.15
N ALA A 144 9.64 -12.26 0.18
CA ALA A 144 10.15 -11.44 -0.92
C ALA A 144 10.23 -9.93 -0.61
N ALA A 145 9.38 -9.39 0.27
CA ALA A 145 9.23 -7.95 0.47
C ALA A 145 9.92 -7.43 1.75
N ASN A 146 11.20 -7.75 1.94
CA ASN A 146 11.98 -7.06 2.96
C ASN A 146 12.62 -5.80 2.35
N THR A 147 11.82 -4.74 2.16
CA THR A 147 12.26 -3.42 1.64
C THR A 147 13.48 -2.87 2.39
N HIS A 148 13.62 -3.25 3.66
CA HIS A 148 14.80 -2.96 4.47
C HIS A 148 16.07 -3.63 3.93
N ALA A 149 16.01 -4.91 3.53
CA ALA A 149 17.16 -5.65 2.99
C ALA A 149 17.66 -5.08 1.65
N VAL A 150 16.74 -4.70 0.75
CA VAL A 150 17.07 -4.02 -0.53
C VAL A 150 17.79 -2.70 -0.28
N ARG A 151 17.27 -1.88 0.64
CA ARG A 151 17.86 -0.59 0.98
C ARG A 151 19.25 -0.75 1.60
N THR A 152 19.43 -1.73 2.47
CA THR A 152 20.71 -2.03 3.11
C THR A 152 21.75 -2.48 2.09
N ALA A 153 21.44 -3.50 1.26
CA ALA A 153 22.36 -4.00 0.24
C ALA A 153 22.74 -2.91 -0.79
N ARG A 154 21.77 -2.08 -1.21
CA ARG A 154 22.04 -0.92 -2.09
C ARG A 154 23.01 0.08 -1.46
N ASN A 155 22.80 0.42 -0.20
CA ASN A 155 23.62 1.41 0.49
C ASN A 155 25.04 0.87 0.74
N GLU A 156 25.18 -0.41 1.06
CA GLU A 156 26.48 -1.10 1.18
C GLU A 156 27.24 -1.09 -0.15
N LEU A 157 26.57 -1.41 -1.26
CA LEU A 157 27.17 -1.39 -2.60
C LEU A 157 27.61 0.02 -3.01
N LEU A 158 26.76 1.05 -2.80
CA LEU A 158 27.10 2.43 -3.10
C LEU A 158 28.28 2.93 -2.26
N ALA A 159 28.28 2.62 -0.95
CA ALA A 159 29.37 3.00 -0.06
C ALA A 159 30.70 2.34 -0.46
N ALA A 160 30.69 1.04 -0.79
CA ALA A 160 31.87 0.31 -1.25
C ALA A 160 32.39 0.87 -2.58
N ARG A 161 31.49 1.19 -3.52
CA ARG A 161 31.84 1.75 -4.83
C ARG A 161 32.42 3.16 -4.72
N ASP A 162 31.85 4.01 -3.88
CA ASP A 162 32.36 5.35 -3.62
C ASP A 162 33.74 5.33 -2.95
N LEU A 163 33.96 4.37 -2.04
CA LEU A 163 35.27 4.18 -1.40
C LEU A 163 36.34 3.73 -2.40
N VAL A 164 36.05 2.76 -3.26
CA VAL A 164 36.98 2.32 -4.31
C VAL A 164 37.25 3.44 -5.30
N ALA A 165 36.23 4.16 -5.77
CA ALA A 165 36.40 5.30 -6.68
C ALA A 165 37.27 6.40 -6.08
N LYS A 166 37.07 6.76 -4.81
CA LYS A 166 37.92 7.74 -4.10
C LYS A 166 39.38 7.26 -3.98
N LEU A 167 39.59 5.97 -3.75
CA LEU A 167 40.93 5.37 -3.67
C LEU A 167 41.62 5.33 -5.04
N GLU A 168 40.89 5.05 -6.12
CA GLU A 168 41.43 5.10 -7.48
C GLU A 168 41.75 6.53 -7.93
N ASP A 169 40.91 7.51 -7.56
CA ASP A 169 41.15 8.92 -7.86
C ASP A 169 42.35 9.46 -7.07
N THR A 170 42.49 9.11 -5.79
CA THR A 170 43.69 9.45 -5.00
C THR A 170 44.94 8.74 -5.53
N ALA A 171 44.85 7.48 -5.97
CA ALA A 171 45.96 6.77 -6.60
C ALA A 171 46.38 7.42 -7.94
N ARG A 172 45.42 7.88 -8.75
CA ARG A 172 45.68 8.62 -10.00
C ARG A 172 46.34 9.98 -9.71
N ASP A 173 45.80 10.74 -8.76
CA ASP A 173 46.36 12.04 -8.36
C ASP A 173 47.78 11.90 -7.78
N LEU A 174 48.04 10.85 -6.98
CA LEU A 174 49.39 10.53 -6.50
C LEU A 174 50.36 10.20 -7.63
N LEU A 175 49.94 9.41 -8.63
CA LEU A 175 50.76 9.10 -9.81
C LEU A 175 51.08 10.34 -10.65
N ASP A 176 50.13 11.26 -10.81
CA ASP A 176 50.33 12.49 -11.56
C ASP A 176 51.24 13.49 -10.82
N ARG A 177 51.10 13.58 -9.48
CA ARG A 177 52.02 14.36 -8.62
C ARG A 177 53.44 13.78 -8.62
N GLU A 178 53.59 12.46 -8.59
CA GLU A 178 54.91 11.79 -8.64
C GLU A 178 55.60 11.97 -10.00
N ARG A 179 54.85 11.97 -11.11
CA ARG A 179 55.37 12.33 -12.43
C ARG A 179 55.84 13.79 -12.51
N GLY A 180 55.14 14.70 -11.84
CA GLY A 180 55.51 16.12 -11.76
C GLY A 180 56.83 16.39 -11.03
N LEU A 181 57.21 15.54 -10.06
CA LEU A 181 58.46 15.69 -9.30
C LEU A 181 59.73 15.58 -10.16
N VAL A 182 59.69 14.79 -11.25
CA VAL A 182 60.85 14.63 -12.15
C VAL A 182 61.18 15.96 -12.84
N GLY A 183 60.16 16.63 -13.39
CA GLY A 183 60.32 17.93 -14.05
C GLY A 183 60.73 19.06 -13.10
N LEU A 184 60.18 19.08 -11.87
CA LEU A 184 60.55 20.07 -10.86
C LEU A 184 62.01 19.90 -10.39
N ARG A 185 62.49 18.65 -10.30
CA ARG A 185 63.90 18.36 -9.93
C ARG A 185 64.89 18.68 -11.04
N GLU A 186 64.52 18.48 -12.31
CA GLU A 186 65.32 18.91 -13.46
C GLU A 186 65.45 20.44 -13.51
N GLN A 187 64.34 21.16 -13.35
CA GLN A 187 64.33 22.63 -13.28
C GLN A 187 65.13 23.16 -12.08
N LEU A 188 65.04 22.51 -10.92
CA LEU A 188 65.82 22.86 -9.74
C LEU A 188 67.33 22.72 -10.02
N ASN A 189 67.75 21.61 -10.65
CA ASN A 189 69.16 21.37 -10.97
C ASN A 189 69.70 22.36 -12.01
N GLU A 190 68.92 22.70 -13.03
CA GLU A 190 69.30 23.70 -14.05
C GLU A 190 69.45 25.11 -13.46
N LEU A 191 68.51 25.55 -12.62
CA LEU A 191 68.56 26.88 -11.99
C LEU A 191 69.65 26.99 -10.92
N THR A 192 69.94 25.90 -10.21
CA THR A 192 71.01 25.88 -9.19
C THR A 192 72.41 25.98 -9.82
N ALA A 193 72.58 25.51 -11.05
CA ALA A 193 73.83 25.70 -11.80
C ALA A 193 74.01 27.15 -12.30
N ALA A 194 72.91 27.89 -12.55
CA ALA A 194 72.93 29.26 -13.06
C ALA A 194 73.19 30.34 -11.99
N THR A 195 73.00 30.03 -10.70
CA THR A 195 73.17 30.97 -9.58
C THR A 195 74.58 30.95 -8.96
N ALA A 196 75.45 30.04 -9.40
CA ALA A 196 76.78 29.81 -8.83
C ALA A 196 77.74 31.02 -8.89
N ASP A 197 77.55 31.94 -9.84
CA ASP A 197 78.47 33.07 -10.08
C ASP A 197 78.01 34.39 -9.45
N ARG A 198 76.85 34.41 -8.78
CA ARG A 198 76.19 35.62 -8.29
C ARG A 198 77.08 36.44 -7.34
N VAL A 199 77.76 35.76 -6.42
CA VAL A 199 78.61 36.40 -5.40
C VAL A 199 79.84 37.05 -6.05
N ALA A 200 80.37 36.47 -7.14
CA ALA A 200 81.50 37.04 -7.87
C ALA A 200 81.11 38.29 -8.68
N LEU A 201 79.94 38.26 -9.33
CA LEU A 201 79.41 39.40 -10.11
C LEU A 201 79.08 40.61 -9.21
N GLU A 202 78.48 40.38 -8.04
CA GLU A 202 78.15 41.41 -7.04
C GLU A 202 79.37 42.14 -6.48
N ASP A 203 80.47 41.43 -6.26
CA ASP A 203 81.69 41.97 -5.67
C ASP A 203 82.55 42.71 -6.71
N LEU A 204 82.57 42.28 -7.97
CA LEU A 204 83.39 42.89 -9.03
C LEU A 204 82.78 44.18 -9.61
N LEU A 205 81.45 44.25 -9.72
CA LEU A 205 80.73 45.47 -10.16
C LEU A 205 81.02 46.67 -9.24
N ARG A 206 80.93 46.45 -7.92
CA ARG A 206 81.20 47.45 -6.89
C ARG A 206 82.62 48.03 -6.95
N VAL A 207 83.58 47.28 -7.47
CA VAL A 207 84.98 47.74 -7.59
C VAL A 207 85.22 48.62 -8.81
N ALA A 208 84.51 48.39 -9.92
CA ALA A 208 84.67 49.15 -11.15
C ALA A 208 84.15 50.59 -11.02
N GLU A 209 83.03 50.78 -10.32
CA GLU A 209 82.38 52.08 -10.11
C GLU A 209 83.13 52.97 -9.09
N ALA A 210 83.92 52.37 -8.19
CA ALA A 210 84.57 52.99 -7.04
C ALA A 210 85.86 53.81 -7.32
N ASN A 211 86.43 53.76 -8.53
CA ASN A 211 87.82 54.18 -8.76
C ASN A 211 88.01 55.70 -9.02
N ALA A 212 87.03 56.40 -9.58
CA ALA A 212 87.14 57.85 -9.87
C ALA A 212 86.98 58.72 -8.60
N GLU A 213 86.24 58.23 -7.61
CA GLU A 213 85.91 58.95 -6.37
C GLU A 213 87.10 58.98 -5.38
N ARG A 214 87.98 57.98 -5.41
CA ARG A 214 89.16 57.87 -4.54
C ARG A 214 90.16 59.01 -4.67
N GLU A 215 90.46 59.47 -5.89
CA GLU A 215 91.51 60.46 -6.13
C GLU A 215 91.09 61.88 -5.71
N ALA A 216 89.78 62.21 -5.77
CA ALA A 216 89.27 63.51 -5.36
C ALA A 216 89.23 63.70 -3.82
N LEU A 217 88.99 62.62 -3.08
CA LEU A 217 88.81 62.66 -1.61
C LEU A 217 90.11 62.85 -0.84
N ARG A 218 91.26 62.39 -1.36
CA ARG A 218 92.59 62.53 -0.73
C ARG A 218 93.03 63.97 -0.54
N ALA A 219 92.70 64.86 -1.48
CA ALA A 219 93.17 66.24 -1.48
C ALA A 219 92.46 67.13 -0.43
N GLY A 220 91.24 66.78 0.00
CA GLY A 220 90.41 67.63 0.88
C GLY A 220 90.61 67.48 2.39
N LEU A 221 91.25 66.40 2.86
CA LEU A 221 91.30 66.03 4.28
C LEU A 221 92.42 66.65 5.10
N ALA A 222 93.40 67.29 4.46
CA ALA A 222 94.60 67.78 5.12
C ALA A 222 94.44 69.14 5.87
N ALA A 223 93.22 69.68 6.00
CA ALA A 223 92.97 71.08 6.38
C ALA A 223 92.08 71.37 7.64
N ASP A 224 91.69 70.38 8.48
CA ASP A 224 90.63 70.52 9.53
C ASP A 224 91.09 70.50 11.03
N ASP A 225 90.20 70.85 12.00
CA ASP A 225 90.42 71.04 13.47
C ASP A 225 90.69 69.73 14.29
N PRO A 226 91.61 69.74 15.29
CA PRO A 226 92.04 68.53 16.02
C PRO A 226 91.00 67.87 16.96
N LEU A 227 89.94 68.57 17.41
CA LEU A 227 88.85 67.90 18.16
C LEU A 227 87.99 67.01 17.25
N LEU A 228 87.89 67.34 15.95
CA LEU A 228 87.20 66.52 14.94
C LEU A 228 87.90 65.18 14.71
N ALA A 229 89.21 65.09 14.95
CA ALA A 229 89.99 63.86 14.81
C ALA A 229 89.77 62.81 15.92
N ARG A 230 89.09 63.18 17.02
CA ARG A 230 88.72 62.24 18.12
C ARG A 230 87.39 61.54 17.88
N PHE A 231 86.56 62.17 17.07
CA PHE A 231 85.39 61.56 16.50
C PHE A 231 85.84 60.92 15.19
N GLU A 232 85.32 59.74 14.89
CA GLU A 232 85.58 59.05 13.62
C GLU A 232 84.46 59.30 12.63
N SER A 233 83.34 59.92 13.06
CA SER A 233 82.12 60.04 12.26
C SER A 233 81.14 61.21 12.44
N ALA A 234 80.69 61.91 11.38
CA ALA A 234 79.50 62.77 11.43
C ALA A 234 78.33 62.11 12.18
N GLU A 235 78.22 60.80 11.95
CA GLU A 235 77.35 59.92 12.70
C GLU A 235 77.75 59.82 14.17
N ASP A 236 78.98 59.87 14.65
CA ASP A 236 79.30 59.95 16.08
C ASP A 236 78.55 61.11 16.79
N PHE A 237 78.34 62.26 16.13
CA PHE A 237 77.50 63.32 16.70
C PHE A 237 76.01 63.01 16.56
N GLN A 238 75.57 62.57 15.37
CA GLN A 238 74.20 62.16 15.13
C GLN A 238 73.78 60.96 16.00
N ARG A 239 74.70 60.03 16.27
CA ARG A 239 74.62 58.79 17.06
C ARG A 239 74.68 59.12 18.53
N LEU A 240 75.39 60.16 18.95
CA LEU A 240 75.26 60.67 20.31
C LEU A 240 73.85 61.26 20.53
N GLU A 241 73.33 62.01 19.57
CA GLU A 241 71.97 62.57 19.61
C GLU A 241 70.89 61.49 19.48
N ASP A 242 71.07 60.53 18.59
CA ASP A 242 70.18 59.39 18.35
C ASP A 242 70.24 58.40 19.52
N LEU A 243 71.38 58.23 20.20
CA LEU A 243 71.48 57.44 21.44
C LEU A 243 70.76 58.14 22.60
N GLU A 244 70.78 59.47 22.70
CA GLU A 244 69.98 60.22 23.68
C GLU A 244 68.48 60.17 23.35
N ARG A 245 68.12 60.33 22.07
CA ARG A 245 66.74 60.23 21.59
C ARG A 245 66.18 58.83 21.78
N ALA A 246 66.87 57.79 21.30
CA ALA A 246 66.49 56.39 21.46
C ALA A 246 66.37 55.99 22.93
N ARG A 247 67.24 56.47 23.83
CA ARG A 247 67.12 56.25 25.28
C ARG A 247 65.88 56.92 25.86
N SER A 248 65.50 58.10 25.38
CA SER A 248 64.30 58.80 25.85
C SER A 248 63.01 58.12 25.35
N GLU A 249 62.98 57.72 24.08
CA GLU A 249 61.86 57.05 23.42
C GLU A 249 61.62 55.66 23.99
N THR A 250 62.67 54.83 24.13
CA THR A 250 62.56 53.50 24.75
C THR A 250 62.15 53.58 26.23
N ARG A 251 62.54 54.64 26.96
CA ARG A 251 62.06 54.86 28.34
C ARG A 251 60.58 55.23 28.40
N ALA A 252 60.10 56.06 27.48
CA ALA A 252 58.69 56.39 27.38
C ALA A 252 57.85 55.16 26.96
N GLU A 253 58.35 54.37 26.01
CA GLU A 253 57.74 53.10 25.57
C GLU A 253 57.64 52.09 26.73
N VAL A 254 58.71 51.91 27.51
CA VAL A 254 58.70 51.04 28.70
C VAL A 254 57.68 51.51 29.75
N ALA A 255 57.53 52.83 29.95
CA ALA A 255 56.54 53.37 30.88
C ALA A 255 55.10 53.09 30.42
N GLN A 256 54.81 53.24 29.12
CA GLN A 256 53.50 52.94 28.55
C GLN A 256 53.16 51.44 28.61
N LEU A 257 54.09 50.58 28.19
CA LEU A 257 53.90 49.12 28.19
C LEU A 257 53.71 48.55 29.60
N ARG A 258 54.29 49.19 30.63
CA ARG A 258 54.03 48.85 32.04
C ARG A 258 52.57 49.13 32.43
N ALA A 259 52.01 50.26 32.02
CA ALA A 259 50.60 50.58 32.27
C ALA A 259 49.65 49.61 31.53
N GLU A 260 50.01 49.20 30.30
CA GLU A 260 49.25 48.21 29.54
C GLU A 260 49.30 46.81 30.17
N LEU A 261 50.47 46.39 30.69
CA LEU A 261 50.61 45.14 31.43
C LEU A 261 49.80 45.15 32.74
N GLU A 262 49.81 46.27 33.48
CA GLU A 262 48.98 46.43 34.68
C GLU A 262 47.48 46.33 34.34
N SER A 263 47.02 47.02 33.29
CA SER A 263 45.62 46.93 32.84
C SER A 263 45.22 45.51 32.43
N ALA A 264 46.06 44.80 31.67
CA ALA A 264 45.82 43.42 31.28
C ALA A 264 45.82 42.45 32.48
N ALA A 265 46.67 42.70 33.48
CA ALA A 265 46.68 41.94 34.72
C ALA A 265 45.41 42.18 35.56
N THR A 266 44.93 43.43 35.65
CA THR A 266 43.67 43.76 36.33
C THR A 266 42.47 43.09 35.64
N ALA A 267 42.38 43.13 34.31
CA ALA A 267 41.29 42.50 33.55
C ALA A 267 41.26 40.96 33.70
N LEU A 268 42.41 40.32 33.95
CA LEU A 268 42.47 38.88 34.24
C LEU A 268 41.99 38.56 35.67
N LEU A 269 42.27 39.45 36.63
CA LEU A 269 41.79 39.32 38.01
C LEU A 269 40.27 39.51 38.14
N GLU A 270 39.68 40.37 37.31
CA GLU A 270 38.22 40.62 37.29
C GLU A 270 37.38 39.37 36.98
N LEU A 271 37.94 38.39 36.24
CA LEU A 271 37.24 37.14 35.93
C LEU A 271 36.94 36.29 37.18
N SER A 272 37.63 36.54 38.30
CA SER A 272 37.44 35.83 39.58
C SER A 272 37.51 34.30 39.44
N LEU A 273 38.44 33.83 38.60
CA LEU A 273 38.72 32.40 38.36
C LEU A 273 39.89 31.92 39.24
N PRO A 274 40.03 30.60 39.48
CA PRO A 274 41.19 30.04 40.18
C PRO A 274 42.52 30.39 39.49
N SER A 275 43.58 30.64 40.27
CA SER A 275 44.90 31.07 39.76
C SER A 275 45.57 30.06 38.82
N ASP A 276 45.28 28.77 39.00
CA ASP A 276 45.89 27.66 38.28
C ASP A 276 45.22 27.38 36.91
N GLY A 277 44.19 28.14 36.55
CA GLY A 277 43.38 27.97 35.34
C GLY A 277 42.30 26.90 35.51
N VAL A 278 41.30 26.91 34.62
CA VAL A 278 40.23 25.92 34.61
C VAL A 278 40.57 24.75 33.68
N ASP A 279 40.49 23.52 34.17
CA ASP A 279 40.70 22.33 33.34
C ASP A 279 39.60 22.20 32.27
N GLY A 280 40.01 22.09 31.01
CA GLY A 280 39.08 21.89 29.88
C GLY A 280 38.29 20.58 29.96
N ALA A 281 38.72 19.59 30.75
CA ALA A 281 37.93 18.40 31.06
C ALA A 281 36.71 18.76 31.93
N VAL A 282 36.89 19.61 32.96
CA VAL A 282 35.81 20.06 33.85
C VAL A 282 34.75 20.86 33.08
N LEU A 283 35.19 21.75 32.18
CA LEU A 283 34.28 22.53 31.32
C LEU A 283 33.47 21.65 30.36
N ARG A 284 34.10 20.63 29.76
CA ARG A 284 33.39 19.68 28.90
C ARG A 284 32.40 18.83 29.69
N GLU A 285 32.83 18.28 30.82
CA GLU A 285 31.97 17.46 31.67
C GLU A 285 30.73 18.25 32.13
N GLY A 286 30.91 19.46 32.68
CA GLY A 286 29.76 20.24 33.14
C GLY A 286 28.85 20.71 32.00
N ALA A 287 29.37 21.00 30.81
CA ALA A 287 28.56 21.30 29.63
C ALA A 287 27.74 20.09 29.16
N GLU A 288 28.34 18.90 29.13
CA GLU A 288 27.64 17.66 28.80
C GLU A 288 26.52 17.34 29.79
N ARG A 289 26.80 17.45 31.10
CA ARG A 289 25.79 17.26 32.16
C ARG A 289 24.65 18.28 32.03
N ALA A 290 24.97 19.56 31.83
CA ALA A 290 23.98 20.62 31.63
C ALA A 290 23.06 20.35 30.42
N ASN A 291 23.64 19.90 29.30
CA ASN A 291 22.88 19.52 28.11
C ASN A 291 22.01 18.29 28.33
N ARG A 292 22.50 17.26 29.03
CA ARG A 292 21.69 16.08 29.38
C ARG A 292 20.48 16.44 30.25
N MET A 293 20.67 17.30 31.26
CA MET A 293 19.57 17.77 32.10
C MET A 293 18.51 18.57 31.32
N ARG A 294 18.92 19.46 30.40
CA ARG A 294 17.98 20.17 29.50
C ARG A 294 17.19 19.22 28.63
N ARG A 295 17.87 18.24 28.03
CA ARG A 295 17.22 17.22 27.21
C ARG A 295 16.15 16.44 27.99
N ILE A 296 16.44 16.07 29.23
CA ILE A 296 15.47 15.38 30.09
C ILE A 296 14.25 16.27 30.37
N VAL A 297 14.47 17.53 30.77
CA VAL A 297 13.38 18.44 31.19
C VAL A 297 12.55 18.96 30.03
N ASP A 298 13.19 19.34 28.92
CA ASP A 298 12.53 20.05 27.81
C ASP A 298 12.04 19.10 26.71
N GLU A 299 12.69 17.95 26.51
CA GLU A 299 12.38 17.03 25.39
C GLU A 299 11.79 15.69 25.85
N LEU A 300 12.38 15.02 26.84
CA LEU A 300 12.04 13.62 27.16
C LEU A 300 10.87 13.50 28.13
N ALA A 301 10.83 14.29 29.20
CA ALA A 301 9.79 14.20 30.23
C ALA A 301 8.41 14.77 29.81
N PRO A 302 8.29 15.90 29.06
CA PRO A 302 7.00 16.46 28.68
C PRO A 302 6.06 15.54 27.88
N PRO A 303 6.51 14.82 26.82
CA PRO A 303 5.62 13.94 26.07
C PRO A 303 5.13 12.75 26.90
N LEU A 304 5.98 12.17 27.76
CA LEU A 304 5.61 11.08 28.66
C LEU A 304 4.54 11.53 29.68
N ARG A 305 4.69 12.74 30.24
CA ARG A 305 3.70 13.34 31.15
C ARG A 305 2.36 13.61 30.46
N ALA A 306 2.38 14.06 29.20
CA ALA A 306 1.17 14.30 28.43
C ALA A 306 0.43 12.99 28.09
N GLU A 307 1.15 11.94 27.69
CA GLU A 307 0.58 10.61 27.42
C GLU A 307 -0.04 9.99 28.68
N LEU A 308 0.66 10.10 29.82
CA LEU A 308 0.16 9.62 31.10
C LEU A 308 -1.11 10.36 31.56
N ALA A 309 -1.19 11.67 31.32
CA ALA A 309 -2.40 12.46 31.60
C ALA A 309 -3.58 12.07 30.69
N GLY A 310 -3.33 11.73 29.42
CA GLY A 310 -4.34 11.25 28.48
C GLY A 310 -4.94 9.90 28.91
N LEU A 311 -4.09 8.95 29.29
CA LEU A 311 -4.54 7.62 29.76
C LEU A 311 -5.40 7.71 31.04
N ALA A 312 -5.12 8.67 31.93
CA ALA A 312 -5.92 8.90 33.13
C ALA A 312 -7.33 9.45 32.84
N GLY A 313 -7.51 10.19 31.74
CA GLY A 313 -8.81 10.73 31.32
C GLY A 313 -9.74 9.67 30.71
N GLU A 314 -9.18 8.71 29.98
CA GLU A 314 -9.93 7.66 29.26
C GLU A 314 -10.38 6.49 30.15
N LEU A 315 -9.84 6.36 31.37
CA LEU A 315 -10.21 5.33 32.35
C LEU A 315 -11.50 5.66 33.12
N ARG A 316 -12.13 6.81 32.88
CA ARG A 316 -13.43 7.15 33.50
C ARG A 316 -14.56 6.33 32.89
N GLY A 317 -15.04 5.31 33.63
CA GLY A 317 -16.24 4.55 33.29
C GLY A 317 -16.04 3.04 33.11
N VAL A 318 -14.81 2.54 33.21
CA VAL A 318 -14.56 1.09 33.37
C VAL A 318 -14.61 0.79 34.87
N PRO A 319 -15.31 -0.28 35.33
CA PRO A 319 -15.22 -0.73 36.71
C PRO A 319 -13.82 -1.30 36.93
N VAL A 320 -12.86 -0.41 37.18
CA VAL A 320 -11.57 -0.78 37.73
C VAL A 320 -11.82 -1.04 39.22
N PRO A 321 -11.38 -2.17 39.78
CA PRO A 321 -11.58 -2.46 41.20
C PRO A 321 -11.09 -1.28 42.06
N ASP A 322 -11.91 -0.86 43.01
CA ASP A 322 -11.52 0.16 43.99
C ASP A 322 -10.37 -0.41 44.87
N GLY A 323 -9.20 0.23 44.75
CA GLY A 323 -8.05 0.07 45.66
C GLY A 323 -6.94 -0.86 45.17
N ASP A 324 -5.71 -0.33 45.11
CA ASP A 324 -4.34 -0.92 45.16
C ASP A 324 -4.05 -2.35 44.63
N ARG A 325 -4.98 -3.02 43.95
CA ARG A 325 -4.78 -4.35 43.38
C ARG A 325 -4.10 -4.22 42.03
N GLU A 326 -2.89 -4.75 41.96
CA GLU A 326 -2.12 -4.82 40.74
C GLU A 326 -2.54 -6.01 39.87
N TRP A 327 -2.81 -5.75 38.59
CA TRP A 327 -2.99 -6.81 37.60
C TRP A 327 -1.62 -7.35 37.19
N SER A 328 -1.41 -8.66 37.34
CA SER A 328 -0.16 -9.29 36.94
C SER A 328 -0.11 -9.58 35.43
N PRO A 329 1.08 -9.72 34.83
CA PRO A 329 1.22 -10.24 33.47
C PRO A 329 0.58 -11.63 33.29
N GLU A 330 0.64 -12.47 34.32
CA GLU A 330 0.03 -13.82 34.33
C GLU A 330 -1.50 -13.74 34.23
N ASP A 331 -2.14 -12.77 34.89
CA ASP A 331 -3.58 -12.57 34.79
C ASP A 331 -4.00 -12.16 33.37
N ARG A 332 -3.16 -11.37 32.68
CA ARG A 332 -3.40 -10.96 31.30
C ARG A 332 -3.24 -12.13 30.34
N GLU A 333 -2.19 -12.93 30.51
CA GLU A 333 -1.97 -14.13 29.70
C GLU A 333 -3.11 -15.13 29.89
N ALA A 334 -3.54 -15.35 31.13
CA ALA A 334 -4.69 -16.20 31.42
C ALA A 334 -5.99 -15.67 30.77
N ALA A 335 -6.24 -14.36 30.81
CA ALA A 335 -7.41 -13.76 30.15
C ALA A 335 -7.35 -13.92 28.63
N GLN A 336 -6.17 -13.76 28.03
CA GLN A 336 -5.96 -13.93 26.60
C GLN A 336 -6.14 -15.40 26.17
N GLU A 337 -5.54 -16.34 26.91
CA GLU A 337 -5.63 -17.77 26.65
C GLU A 337 -7.07 -18.27 26.71
N LEU A 338 -7.84 -17.84 27.72
CA LEU A 338 -9.26 -18.21 27.84
C LEU A 338 -10.10 -17.66 26.69
N LEU A 339 -9.81 -16.45 26.21
CA LEU A 339 -10.49 -15.88 25.05
C LEU A 339 -10.23 -16.71 23.78
N ASP A 340 -8.97 -17.05 23.54
CA ASP A 340 -8.54 -17.79 22.34
C ASP A 340 -9.07 -19.22 22.36
N ARG A 341 -8.94 -19.94 23.49
CA ARG A 341 -9.54 -21.27 23.68
C ARG A 341 -11.06 -21.23 23.55
N GLY A 342 -11.71 -20.18 24.06
CA GLY A 342 -13.17 -20.01 23.95
C GLY A 342 -13.67 -19.74 22.53
N LEU A 343 -12.86 -19.09 21.68
CA LEU A 343 -13.16 -18.89 20.25
C LEU A 343 -12.95 -20.18 19.45
N GLU A 344 -11.84 -20.87 19.69
CA GLU A 344 -11.50 -22.13 19.02
C GLU A 344 -12.54 -23.23 19.33
N LEU A 345 -12.91 -23.37 20.60
CA LEU A 345 -13.88 -24.38 21.02
C LEU A 345 -15.27 -24.14 20.43
N ARG A 346 -15.69 -22.86 20.31
CA ARG A 346 -16.94 -22.48 19.63
C ARG A 346 -16.93 -22.86 18.16
N ALA A 347 -15.82 -22.63 17.45
CA ALA A 347 -15.68 -23.02 16.06
C ALA A 347 -15.71 -24.55 15.88
N ARG A 348 -15.03 -25.30 16.75
CA ARG A 348 -15.00 -26.78 16.72
C ARG A 348 -16.37 -27.40 16.99
N LEU A 349 -17.10 -26.93 18.01
CA LEU A 349 -18.46 -27.39 18.30
C LEU A 349 -19.41 -27.09 17.13
N ALA A 350 -19.37 -25.88 16.57
CA ALA A 350 -20.18 -25.53 15.40
C ALA A 350 -19.86 -26.38 14.16
N GLY A 351 -18.60 -26.78 13.97
CA GLY A 351 -18.19 -27.70 12.90
C GLY A 351 -18.70 -29.12 13.11
N LEU A 352 -18.64 -29.64 14.35
CA LEU A 352 -19.15 -30.96 14.71
C LEU A 352 -20.68 -31.05 14.63
N ASP A 353 -21.39 -30.00 15.04
CA ASP A 353 -22.85 -29.94 14.96
C ASP A 353 -23.32 -30.04 13.51
N ARG A 354 -22.69 -29.29 12.59
CA ARG A 354 -22.95 -29.44 11.14
C ARG A 354 -22.66 -30.85 10.62
N ALA A 355 -21.56 -31.46 11.05
CA ALA A 355 -21.19 -32.81 10.60
C ALA A 355 -22.16 -33.89 11.12
N LEU A 356 -22.72 -33.70 12.33
CA LEU A 356 -23.75 -34.57 12.90
C LEU A 356 -25.12 -34.38 12.23
N GLU A 357 -25.51 -33.14 11.94
CA GLU A 357 -26.74 -32.83 11.18
C GLU A 357 -26.75 -33.50 9.81
N LEU A 358 -25.60 -33.50 9.12
CA LEU A 358 -25.43 -34.20 7.84
C LEU A 358 -25.56 -35.73 7.97
N ALA A 359 -25.20 -36.31 9.11
CA ALA A 359 -25.22 -37.76 9.32
C ALA A 359 -26.55 -38.30 9.87
N GLU A 360 -27.40 -37.46 10.47
CA GLU A 360 -28.67 -37.85 11.12
C GLU A 360 -29.88 -37.94 10.17
N THR A 361 -29.70 -37.63 8.89
CA THR A 361 -30.77 -37.57 7.87
C THR A 361 -31.06 -38.89 7.15
N GLN A 362 -30.43 -40.00 7.54
CA GLN A 362 -30.49 -41.30 6.82
C GLN A 362 -31.41 -42.33 7.52
N PRO A 363 -32.25 -43.10 6.80
CA PRO A 363 -33.19 -44.08 7.36
C PRO A 363 -32.54 -45.40 7.85
N GLU A 364 -33.25 -46.17 8.70
CA GLU A 364 -32.78 -47.48 9.19
C GLU A 364 -32.89 -48.59 8.13
N PRO A 365 -31.93 -49.55 8.07
CA PRO A 365 -31.87 -50.53 6.98
C PRO A 365 -32.86 -51.69 7.11
N ALA A 366 -33.37 -52.15 5.96
CA ALA A 366 -34.19 -53.37 5.82
C ALA A 366 -33.36 -54.68 5.82
N GLU A 367 -33.98 -55.76 6.33
CA GLU A 367 -33.35 -56.92 6.99
C GLU A 367 -32.66 -57.99 6.10
N LYS A 368 -32.64 -57.89 4.76
CA LYS A 368 -32.26 -59.03 3.88
C LYS A 368 -30.94 -58.85 3.11
N ASP A 369 -30.03 -59.84 3.14
CA ASP A 369 -28.69 -59.84 2.51
C ASP A 369 -28.72 -60.11 0.98
N PRO A 370 -28.44 -59.10 0.11
CA PRO A 370 -28.55 -59.22 -1.35
C PRO A 370 -27.43 -60.05 -2.01
N TRP A 371 -26.38 -60.42 -1.27
CA TRP A 371 -25.19 -61.08 -1.84
C TRP A 371 -25.48 -62.47 -2.42
N ARG A 372 -26.48 -63.18 -1.87
CA ARG A 372 -26.90 -64.49 -2.38
C ARG A 372 -27.55 -64.38 -3.77
N GLY A 373 -28.27 -63.30 -4.04
CA GLY A 373 -28.88 -63.03 -5.34
C GLY A 373 -27.85 -62.69 -6.41
N VAL A 374 -26.88 -61.82 -6.07
CA VAL A 374 -25.75 -61.45 -6.94
C VAL A 374 -24.96 -62.68 -7.40
N LEU A 375 -24.62 -63.59 -6.46
CA LEU A 375 -23.88 -64.82 -6.78
C LEU A 375 -24.68 -65.75 -7.70
N ALA A 376 -26.00 -65.88 -7.49
CA ALA A 376 -26.85 -66.71 -8.33
C ALA A 376 -27.02 -66.15 -9.76
N LEU A 377 -27.09 -64.83 -9.93
CA LEU A 377 -27.14 -64.19 -11.26
C LEU A 377 -25.79 -64.30 -12.00
N LEU A 378 -24.66 -64.18 -11.31
CA LEU A 378 -23.33 -64.40 -11.89
C LEU A 378 -23.12 -65.87 -12.33
N GLU A 379 -23.60 -66.83 -11.55
CA GLU A 379 -23.64 -68.25 -11.96
C GLU A 379 -24.51 -68.47 -13.20
N TRP A 380 -25.65 -67.76 -13.32
CA TRP A 380 -26.52 -67.84 -14.50
C TRP A 380 -25.83 -67.28 -15.76
N CYS A 381 -25.14 -66.14 -15.65
CA CYS A 381 -24.41 -65.52 -16.76
C CYS A 381 -23.29 -66.42 -17.30
N THR A 382 -22.63 -67.16 -16.42
CA THR A 382 -21.50 -68.05 -16.80
C THR A 382 -21.96 -69.39 -17.40
N ALA A 383 -23.21 -69.80 -17.19
CA ALA A 383 -23.78 -71.06 -17.67
C ALA A 383 -24.07 -71.11 -19.19
N GLY A 384 -24.29 -69.96 -19.84
CA GLY A 384 -24.74 -69.88 -21.25
C GLY A 384 -23.65 -69.83 -22.33
N ALA A 385 -22.38 -69.72 -21.96
CA ALA A 385 -21.28 -69.45 -22.90
C ALA A 385 -20.73 -70.71 -23.63
N SER A 386 -21.61 -71.66 -23.97
CA SER A 386 -21.25 -72.86 -24.74
C SER A 386 -21.73 -72.75 -26.19
N GLY A 387 -21.18 -71.81 -26.94
CA GLY A 387 -21.47 -71.67 -28.37
C GLY A 387 -20.61 -70.62 -29.07
N SER A 388 -19.67 -71.09 -29.89
CA SER A 388 -18.75 -70.35 -30.80
C SER A 388 -17.53 -69.67 -30.16
N GLY A 389 -16.35 -70.14 -30.57
CA GLY A 389 -15.05 -69.68 -30.12
C GLY A 389 -14.61 -68.40 -30.84
N ALA A 390 -14.15 -67.44 -30.02
CA ALA A 390 -13.28 -66.28 -30.29
C ALA A 390 -13.69 -65.07 -29.41
N ALA A 391 -14.95 -64.98 -28.98
CA ALA A 391 -15.45 -63.86 -28.19
C ALA A 391 -15.47 -64.10 -26.65
N THR A 392 -15.19 -65.32 -26.20
CA THR A 392 -15.34 -65.72 -24.78
C THR A 392 -14.24 -65.20 -23.85
N GLY A 393 -13.10 -64.76 -24.38
CA GLY A 393 -12.03 -64.15 -23.57
C GLY A 393 -12.30 -62.70 -23.16
N ALA A 394 -13.02 -61.95 -23.98
CA ALA A 394 -13.26 -60.53 -23.76
C ALA A 394 -14.31 -60.28 -22.68
N PHE A 395 -15.40 -61.05 -22.65
CA PHE A 395 -16.50 -60.85 -21.71
C PHE A 395 -16.12 -61.25 -20.27
N GLY A 396 -15.37 -62.36 -20.10
CA GLY A 396 -14.83 -62.76 -18.79
C GLY A 396 -13.78 -61.79 -18.24
N ALA A 397 -12.97 -61.20 -19.11
CA ALA A 397 -12.01 -60.15 -18.75
C ALA A 397 -12.71 -58.83 -18.39
N LEU A 398 -13.81 -58.48 -19.06
CA LEU A 398 -14.59 -57.27 -18.79
C LEU A 398 -15.31 -57.32 -17.44
N VAL A 399 -15.87 -58.48 -17.08
CA VAL A 399 -16.49 -58.68 -15.76
C VAL A 399 -15.44 -58.66 -14.66
N LEU A 400 -14.26 -59.26 -14.88
CA LEU A 400 -13.15 -59.19 -13.92
C LEU A 400 -12.60 -57.75 -13.78
N ALA A 401 -12.52 -57.02 -14.89
CA ALA A 401 -12.10 -55.61 -14.90
C ALA A 401 -13.12 -54.71 -14.20
N ALA A 402 -14.43 -54.94 -14.37
CA ALA A 402 -15.48 -54.19 -13.70
C ALA A 402 -15.46 -54.43 -12.17
N VAL A 403 -15.22 -55.67 -11.72
CA VAL A 403 -15.09 -55.98 -10.28
C VAL A 403 -13.82 -55.36 -9.69
N VAL A 404 -12.71 -55.36 -10.43
CA VAL A 404 -11.46 -54.70 -10.00
C VAL A 404 -11.61 -53.17 -9.98
N LEU A 405 -12.31 -52.61 -10.97
CA LEU A 405 -12.58 -51.17 -11.04
C LEU A 405 -13.51 -50.74 -9.89
N LEU A 406 -14.53 -51.54 -9.56
CA LEU A 406 -15.43 -51.28 -8.44
C LEU A 406 -14.71 -51.38 -7.09
N ALA A 407 -13.79 -52.34 -6.92
CA ALA A 407 -12.94 -52.44 -5.74
C ALA A 407 -11.96 -51.26 -5.61
N LEU A 408 -11.45 -50.73 -6.73
CA LEU A 408 -10.58 -49.56 -6.77
C LEU A 408 -11.35 -48.25 -6.51
N ILE A 409 -12.60 -48.16 -6.95
CA ILE A 409 -13.49 -47.01 -6.68
C ILE A 409 -13.88 -46.95 -5.19
N VAL A 410 -14.20 -48.09 -4.58
CA VAL A 410 -14.45 -48.18 -3.13
C VAL A 410 -13.18 -47.84 -2.32
N ALA A 411 -12.00 -48.23 -2.81
CA ALA A 411 -10.72 -47.88 -2.19
C ALA A 411 -10.33 -46.39 -2.37
N GLY A 412 -10.79 -45.74 -3.45
CA GLY A 412 -10.57 -44.32 -3.69
C GLY A 412 -11.47 -43.40 -2.86
N LEU A 413 -12.65 -43.88 -2.45
CA LEU A 413 -13.60 -43.13 -1.61
C LEU A 413 -13.26 -43.14 -0.11
N ALA A 414 -12.43 -44.08 0.35
CA ALA A 414 -11.98 -44.17 1.74
C ALA A 414 -10.57 -43.58 1.91
N GLY A 415 -10.47 -42.25 1.94
CA GLY A 415 -9.21 -41.55 2.20
C GLY A 415 -8.49 -42.05 3.46
N PHE A 416 -7.16 -42.21 3.35
CA PHE A 416 -6.14 -42.30 4.40
C PHE A 416 -6.58 -42.72 5.82
N ALA A 417 -7.13 -43.92 6.01
CA ALA A 417 -7.30 -44.48 7.37
C ALA A 417 -7.44 -46.02 7.47
N VAL A 418 -7.11 -46.82 6.44
CA VAL A 418 -7.26 -48.29 6.50
C VAL A 418 -5.90 -49.02 6.41
N PRO A 419 -5.56 -49.90 7.38
CA PRO A 419 -4.26 -50.57 7.42
C PRO A 419 -4.03 -51.54 6.25
N ALA A 420 -2.78 -51.61 5.79
CA ALA A 420 -2.34 -52.27 4.56
C ALA A 420 -2.79 -53.74 4.36
N TRP A 421 -3.13 -54.47 5.43
CA TRP A 421 -3.60 -55.85 5.33
C TRP A 421 -5.03 -55.98 4.77
N ALA A 422 -5.87 -54.94 4.90
CA ALA A 422 -7.23 -54.94 4.37
C ALA A 422 -7.27 -54.97 2.83
N TRP A 423 -6.17 -54.55 2.17
CA TRP A 423 -6.02 -54.57 0.71
C TRP A 423 -5.84 -55.98 0.13
N PHE A 424 -5.52 -56.99 0.95
CA PHE A 424 -5.30 -58.36 0.48
C PHE A 424 -6.58 -59.19 0.35
N VAL A 425 -7.68 -58.79 1.00
CA VAL A 425 -8.96 -59.52 0.96
C VAL A 425 -9.62 -59.53 -0.44
N PRO A 426 -9.71 -58.40 -1.18
CA PRO A 426 -10.23 -58.43 -2.55
C PRO A 426 -9.30 -59.20 -3.51
N PHE A 427 -7.98 -59.14 -3.29
CA PHE A 427 -7.01 -59.88 -4.11
C PHE A 427 -7.14 -61.41 -3.94
N ALA A 428 -7.33 -61.88 -2.71
CA ALA A 428 -7.58 -63.29 -2.44
C ALA A 428 -8.91 -63.79 -3.05
N LEU A 429 -9.94 -62.93 -3.12
CA LEU A 429 -11.23 -63.26 -3.72
C LEU A 429 -11.12 -63.41 -5.25
N VAL A 430 -10.40 -62.50 -5.92
CA VAL A 430 -10.14 -62.55 -7.37
C VAL A 430 -9.31 -63.78 -7.75
N VAL A 431 -8.28 -64.11 -6.96
CA VAL A 431 -7.46 -65.31 -7.15
C VAL A 431 -8.27 -66.59 -6.90
N GLY A 432 -9.15 -66.60 -5.90
CA GLY A 432 -10.04 -67.73 -5.61
C GLY A 432 -11.03 -68.03 -6.74
N VAL A 433 -11.61 -66.99 -7.35
CA VAL A 433 -12.52 -67.13 -8.51
C VAL A 433 -11.75 -67.57 -9.76
N ALA A 434 -10.57 -66.98 -10.02
CA ALA A 434 -9.74 -67.34 -11.17
C ALA A 434 -9.25 -68.80 -11.10
N LEU A 435 -8.89 -69.30 -9.91
CA LEU A 435 -8.48 -70.69 -9.71
C LEU A 435 -9.65 -71.68 -9.88
N ARG A 436 -10.86 -71.31 -9.45
CA ARG A 436 -12.05 -72.16 -9.54
C ARG A 436 -12.57 -72.29 -10.97
N VAL A 437 -12.50 -71.21 -11.77
CA VAL A 437 -12.79 -71.21 -13.21
C VAL A 437 -11.77 -72.06 -13.98
N ARG A 438 -10.51 -72.10 -13.52
CA ARG A 438 -9.44 -72.88 -14.17
C ARG A 438 -9.43 -74.37 -13.79
N SER A 439 -10.01 -74.76 -12.65
CA SER A 439 -10.05 -76.15 -12.18
C SER A 439 -11.28 -76.96 -12.62
N ALA A 440 -12.30 -76.33 -13.20
CA ALA A 440 -13.50 -77.02 -13.66
C ALA A 440 -13.26 -77.66 -15.05
N ARG A 441 -12.83 -78.94 -15.07
CA ARG A 441 -12.95 -79.78 -16.28
C ARG A 441 -14.42 -80.02 -16.60
N PRO A 442 -14.78 -80.15 -17.89
CA PRO A 442 -16.18 -80.11 -18.32
C PRO A 442 -16.84 -81.45 -18.05
N THR A 443 -17.59 -81.55 -16.97
CA THR A 443 -18.57 -82.62 -16.79
C THR A 443 -19.86 -81.99 -16.30
N ASN A 444 -20.84 -81.99 -17.21
CA ASN A 444 -22.18 -81.40 -17.16
C ASN A 444 -22.25 -79.88 -17.34
N SER A 445 -22.89 -79.47 -18.44
CA SER A 445 -23.29 -78.09 -18.71
C SER A 445 -24.03 -77.52 -17.50
N PRO A 446 -23.67 -76.34 -16.97
CA PRO A 446 -24.47 -75.70 -15.92
C PRO A 446 -25.82 -75.36 -16.53
N ASP A 447 -26.88 -75.93 -15.98
CA ASP A 447 -28.24 -75.66 -16.42
C ASP A 447 -28.66 -74.29 -15.88
N ARG A 448 -28.99 -73.34 -16.76
CA ARG A 448 -29.46 -71.99 -16.39
C ARG A 448 -30.64 -72.06 -15.41
N ASP A 449 -31.42 -73.14 -15.44
CA ASP A 449 -32.53 -73.37 -14.53
C ASP A 449 -32.11 -73.73 -13.10
N ALA A 450 -30.89 -74.21 -12.86
CA ALA A 450 -30.37 -74.39 -11.51
C ALA A 450 -29.99 -73.07 -10.83
N ALA A 451 -29.39 -72.14 -11.58
CA ALA A 451 -29.04 -70.80 -11.08
C ALA A 451 -30.29 -69.95 -10.81
N ARG A 452 -31.34 -70.07 -11.65
CA ARG A 452 -32.67 -69.47 -11.41
C ARG A 452 -33.28 -69.90 -10.07
N ARG A 453 -33.22 -71.19 -9.74
CA ARG A 453 -33.73 -71.72 -8.47
C ARG A 453 -32.99 -71.15 -7.25
N ARG A 454 -31.67 -71.01 -7.32
CA ARG A 454 -30.86 -70.41 -6.24
C ARG A 454 -31.12 -68.91 -6.06
N PHE A 455 -31.44 -68.21 -7.14
CA PHE A 455 -31.87 -66.81 -7.07
C PHE A 455 -33.23 -66.69 -6.36
N ALA A 456 -34.18 -67.57 -6.65
CA ALA A 456 -35.47 -67.59 -5.93
C ALA A 456 -35.30 -67.82 -4.41
N GLU A 457 -34.29 -68.59 -4.00
CA GLU A 457 -33.94 -68.82 -2.59
C GLU A 457 -33.27 -67.61 -1.92
N SER A 458 -32.73 -66.64 -2.67
CA SER A 458 -32.16 -65.42 -2.08
C SER A 458 -33.21 -64.41 -1.64
N GLY A 459 -34.47 -64.57 -2.08
CA GLY A 459 -35.58 -63.68 -1.72
C GLY A 459 -35.45 -62.27 -2.28
N ALA A 460 -34.67 -62.11 -3.36
CA ALA A 460 -34.51 -60.88 -4.13
C ALA A 460 -35.52 -60.86 -5.29
N ASP A 461 -35.87 -59.67 -5.78
CA ASP A 461 -36.88 -59.52 -6.83
C ASP A 461 -36.40 -60.14 -8.15
N GLU A 462 -37.29 -60.91 -8.81
CA GLU A 462 -36.93 -61.61 -10.05
C GLU A 462 -36.55 -60.64 -11.18
N PRO A 463 -35.54 -60.98 -12.00
CA PRO A 463 -35.22 -60.21 -13.19
C PRO A 463 -36.43 -60.09 -14.12
N ARG A 464 -36.66 -58.90 -14.68
CA ARG A 464 -37.81 -58.61 -15.58
C ARG A 464 -37.89 -59.56 -16.78
N SER A 465 -36.75 -60.07 -17.24
CA SER A 465 -36.68 -61.20 -18.16
C SER A 465 -35.36 -61.95 -17.93
N TRP A 466 -35.38 -63.26 -18.15
CA TRP A 466 -34.20 -64.11 -18.00
C TRP A 466 -33.43 -64.24 -19.32
N ASP A 467 -33.08 -63.10 -19.90
CA ASP A 467 -32.11 -62.94 -20.99
C ASP A 467 -30.86 -62.18 -20.50
N GLU A 468 -29.84 -62.01 -21.35
CA GLU A 468 -28.58 -61.38 -20.93
C GLU A 468 -28.72 -59.91 -20.51
N ALA A 469 -29.70 -59.18 -21.06
CA ALA A 469 -29.94 -57.78 -20.73
C ALA A 469 -30.68 -57.66 -19.38
N GLY A 470 -31.73 -58.46 -19.19
CA GLY A 470 -32.52 -58.47 -17.96
C GLY A 470 -31.75 -58.95 -16.74
N VAL A 471 -30.86 -59.94 -16.90
CA VAL A 471 -30.01 -60.42 -15.80
C VAL A 471 -28.88 -59.43 -15.46
N ARG A 472 -28.33 -58.72 -16.46
CA ARG A 472 -27.33 -57.67 -16.21
C ARG A 472 -27.93 -56.50 -15.44
N GLN A 473 -29.12 -56.06 -15.83
CA GLN A 473 -29.84 -55.00 -15.11
C GLN A 473 -30.15 -55.40 -13.66
N ALA A 474 -30.67 -56.60 -13.42
CA ALA A 474 -30.94 -57.07 -12.06
C ALA A 474 -29.66 -57.22 -11.21
N LEU A 475 -28.52 -57.54 -11.84
CA LEU A 475 -27.23 -57.59 -11.17
C LEU A 475 -26.70 -56.19 -10.82
N GLU A 476 -26.87 -55.21 -11.70
CA GLU A 476 -26.53 -53.80 -11.46
C GLU A 476 -27.36 -53.23 -10.30
N GLU A 477 -28.69 -53.43 -10.32
CA GLU A 477 -29.61 -52.97 -9.27
C GLU A 477 -29.26 -53.58 -7.89
N LEU A 478 -28.91 -54.88 -7.84
CA LEU A 478 -28.52 -55.55 -6.58
C LEU A 478 -27.13 -55.14 -6.07
N LEU A 479 -26.20 -54.79 -6.95
CA LEU A 479 -24.87 -54.29 -6.57
C LEU A 479 -24.95 -52.83 -6.09
N GLU A 480 -25.79 -52.00 -6.71
CA GLU A 480 -26.07 -50.63 -6.30
C GLU A 480 -26.69 -50.59 -4.89
N THR A 481 -27.70 -51.43 -4.65
CA THR A 481 -28.32 -51.61 -3.32
C THR A 481 -27.30 -52.01 -2.23
N ARG A 482 -26.23 -52.73 -2.58
CA ARG A 482 -25.17 -53.09 -1.63
C ARG A 482 -24.20 -51.95 -1.37
N ALA A 483 -23.79 -51.21 -2.41
CA ALA A 483 -22.91 -50.07 -2.27
C ALA A 483 -23.52 -49.00 -1.34
N GLU A 484 -24.83 -48.78 -1.46
CA GLU A 484 -25.59 -47.91 -0.55
C GLU A 484 -25.52 -48.39 0.91
N ARG A 485 -25.68 -49.69 1.18
CA ARG A 485 -25.64 -50.23 2.55
C ARG A 485 -24.27 -50.18 3.22
N ASP A 486 -23.21 -50.49 2.47
CA ASP A 486 -21.84 -50.44 3.00
C ASP A 486 -21.45 -48.97 3.30
N PHE A 487 -21.92 -48.02 2.46
CA PHE A 487 -21.81 -46.58 2.71
C PHE A 487 -22.57 -46.13 3.96
N ASP A 488 -23.82 -46.58 4.15
CA ASP A 488 -24.62 -46.27 5.33
C ASP A 488 -24.02 -46.81 6.63
N ALA A 489 -23.45 -48.02 6.58
CA ALA A 489 -22.77 -48.62 7.73
C ALA A 489 -21.53 -47.81 8.15
N HIS A 490 -20.75 -47.33 7.19
CA HIS A 490 -19.60 -46.46 7.44
C HIS A 490 -20.00 -45.08 7.98
N LEU A 491 -21.05 -44.46 7.42
CA LEU A 491 -21.63 -43.20 7.90
C LEU A 491 -22.09 -43.29 9.36
N ARG A 492 -22.69 -44.41 9.78
CA ARG A 492 -23.10 -44.64 11.17
C ARG A 492 -21.90 -44.79 12.13
N GLN A 493 -20.84 -45.47 11.69
CA GLN A 493 -19.62 -45.59 12.50
C GLN A 493 -18.95 -44.22 12.66
N TRP A 494 -18.91 -43.43 11.60
CA TRP A 494 -18.38 -42.07 11.61
C TRP A 494 -19.20 -41.13 12.50
N SER A 495 -20.54 -41.15 12.40
CA SER A 495 -21.42 -40.30 13.22
C SER A 495 -21.36 -40.64 14.71
N ARG A 496 -21.20 -41.92 15.08
CA ARG A 496 -20.94 -42.31 16.48
C ARG A 496 -19.62 -41.73 17.00
N GLY A 497 -18.58 -41.69 16.17
CA GLY A 497 -17.31 -41.04 16.50
C GLY A 497 -17.47 -39.54 16.75
N LEU A 498 -18.19 -38.85 15.87
CA LEU A 498 -18.48 -37.41 15.99
C LEU A 498 -19.29 -37.07 17.25
N ARG A 499 -20.28 -37.90 17.63
CA ARG A 499 -21.06 -37.68 18.86
C ARG A 499 -20.22 -37.80 20.13
N LEU A 500 -19.24 -38.70 20.15
CA LEU A 500 -18.31 -38.83 21.26
C LEU A 500 -17.41 -37.60 21.36
N GLN A 501 -16.84 -37.16 20.23
CA GLN A 501 -16.01 -35.95 20.18
C GLN A 501 -16.78 -34.70 20.62
N ARG A 502 -18.03 -34.54 20.17
CA ARG A 502 -18.88 -33.41 20.60
C ARG A 502 -19.08 -33.40 22.12
N LYS A 503 -19.36 -34.55 22.73
CA LYS A 503 -19.50 -34.66 24.20
C LYS A 503 -18.22 -34.28 24.94
N ASP A 504 -17.05 -34.61 24.38
CA ASP A 504 -15.77 -34.23 24.97
C ASP A 504 -15.54 -32.71 24.88
N PHE A 505 -15.85 -32.08 23.76
CA PHE A 505 -15.78 -30.61 23.64
C PHE A 505 -16.84 -29.86 24.45
N GLU A 506 -18.02 -30.44 24.67
CA GLU A 506 -19.04 -29.88 25.58
C GLU A 506 -18.54 -29.89 27.04
N ARG A 507 -17.81 -30.92 27.45
CA ARG A 507 -17.13 -30.95 28.77
C ARG A 507 -16.04 -29.88 28.86
N GLU A 508 -15.24 -29.72 27.80
CA GLU A 508 -14.23 -28.67 27.73
C GLU A 508 -14.85 -27.26 27.81
N ARG A 509 -16.06 -27.07 27.23
CA ARG A 509 -16.78 -25.79 27.30
C ARG A 509 -17.23 -25.47 28.72
N ALA A 510 -17.69 -26.48 29.45
CA ALA A 510 -18.06 -26.33 30.85
C ALA A 510 -16.84 -26.02 31.72
N GLN A 511 -15.68 -26.62 31.42
CA GLN A 511 -14.43 -26.33 32.12
C GLN A 511 -13.96 -24.89 31.85
N LEU A 512 -13.97 -24.44 30.59
CA LEU A 512 -13.57 -23.08 30.21
C LEU A 512 -14.46 -22.02 30.87
N ALA A 513 -15.76 -22.26 31.01
CA ALA A 513 -16.67 -21.37 31.73
C ALA A 513 -16.37 -21.31 33.24
N ALA A 514 -15.90 -22.41 33.84
CA ALA A 514 -15.45 -22.43 35.23
C ALA A 514 -14.14 -21.66 35.41
N ASP A 515 -13.18 -21.85 34.51
CA ASP A 515 -11.90 -21.14 34.50
C ASP A 515 -12.10 -19.62 34.31
N GLU A 516 -13.05 -19.22 33.45
CA GLU A 516 -13.44 -17.81 33.24
C GLU A 516 -14.08 -17.19 34.48
N ALA A 517 -14.90 -17.94 35.21
CA ALA A 517 -15.50 -17.49 36.47
C ALA A 517 -14.44 -17.34 37.58
N GLU A 518 -13.48 -18.27 37.66
CA GLU A 518 -12.35 -18.18 38.59
C GLU A 518 -11.48 -16.95 38.30
N LEU A 519 -11.19 -16.68 37.02
CA LEU A 519 -10.42 -15.50 36.63
C LEU A 519 -11.15 -14.20 36.94
N ARG A 520 -12.48 -14.13 36.71
CA ARG A 520 -13.29 -12.95 37.09
C ARG A 520 -13.27 -12.69 38.59
N ALA A 521 -13.34 -13.74 39.42
CA ALA A 521 -13.25 -13.62 40.87
C ALA A 521 -11.85 -13.16 41.32
N ARG A 522 -10.78 -13.69 40.72
CA ARG A 522 -9.40 -13.23 40.94
C ARG A 522 -9.23 -11.74 40.59
N LEU A 523 -9.89 -11.29 39.51
CA LEU A 523 -9.77 -9.92 39.00
C LEU A 523 -10.75 -8.92 39.60
N GLY A 524 -11.61 -9.35 40.55
CA GLY A 524 -12.55 -8.48 41.26
C GLY A 524 -13.69 -7.94 40.38
N ALA A 525 -13.99 -8.62 39.27
CA ALA A 525 -15.01 -8.24 38.29
C ALA A 525 -16.21 -9.20 38.35
N GLU A 526 -16.66 -9.53 39.56
CA GLU A 526 -17.74 -10.51 39.80
C GLU A 526 -19.11 -10.02 39.26
N ASP A 527 -19.33 -8.70 39.26
CA ASP A 527 -20.56 -8.05 38.76
C ASP A 527 -20.53 -7.74 37.25
N ALA A 528 -19.40 -7.98 36.58
CA ALA A 528 -19.30 -7.81 35.14
C ALA A 528 -20.12 -8.92 34.45
N GLY A 529 -21.03 -8.53 33.54
CA GLY A 529 -21.87 -9.48 32.81
C GLY A 529 -21.05 -10.53 32.03
N GLU A 530 -21.75 -11.51 31.46
CA GLU A 530 -21.19 -12.64 30.68
C GLU A 530 -20.27 -12.23 29.50
N PHE A 531 -20.15 -10.93 29.21
CA PHE A 531 -19.63 -10.41 27.96
C PHE A 531 -18.54 -9.32 28.05
N ASP A 532 -17.55 -9.38 28.95
CA ASP A 532 -16.45 -8.39 28.85
C ASP A 532 -15.04 -8.76 29.31
N LEU A 533 -14.57 -10.00 29.05
CA LEU A 533 -13.13 -10.33 29.16
C LEU A 533 -12.25 -9.45 28.23
N ARG A 534 -12.80 -9.02 27.09
CA ARG A 534 -12.12 -8.12 26.14
C ARG A 534 -11.98 -6.69 26.66
N LEU A 535 -13.01 -6.15 27.33
CA LEU A 535 -12.91 -4.85 27.99
C LEU A 535 -11.92 -4.90 29.16
N LEU A 536 -11.89 -6.03 29.88
CA LEU A 536 -10.92 -6.27 30.96
C LEU A 536 -9.48 -6.30 30.42
N LEU A 537 -9.21 -7.06 29.34
CA LEU A 537 -7.90 -7.09 28.66
C LEU A 537 -7.45 -5.69 28.22
N ARG A 538 -8.36 -4.90 27.63
CA ARG A 538 -8.06 -3.50 27.25
C ARG A 538 -7.75 -2.61 28.45
N ALA A 539 -8.43 -2.82 29.58
CA ALA A 539 -8.14 -2.11 30.81
C ALA A 539 -6.75 -2.49 31.34
N MET A 540 -6.42 -3.79 31.35
CA MET A 540 -5.12 -4.32 31.79
C MET A 540 -3.97 -3.80 30.92
N GLU A 541 -4.16 -3.73 29.60
CA GLU A 541 -3.21 -3.13 28.67
C GLU A 541 -2.91 -1.66 28.98
N ARG A 542 -3.95 -0.89 29.28
CA ARG A 542 -3.85 0.54 29.58
C ARG A 542 -3.16 0.78 30.93
N ASP A 543 -3.46 -0.02 31.94
CA ASP A 543 -2.79 0.08 33.25
C ASP A 543 -1.31 -0.32 33.16
N ALA A 544 -0.98 -1.40 32.43
CA ALA A 544 0.41 -1.79 32.17
C ALA A 544 1.18 -0.68 31.43
N ARG A 545 0.54 -0.03 30.44
CA ARG A 545 1.13 1.11 29.71
C ARG A 545 1.35 2.30 30.64
N ARG A 546 0.38 2.65 31.48
CA ARG A 546 0.49 3.72 32.48
C ARG A 546 1.68 3.49 33.40
N ARG A 547 1.82 2.28 33.95
CA ARG A 547 2.94 1.93 34.86
C ARG A 547 4.29 2.04 34.19
N LYS A 548 4.40 1.54 32.96
CA LYS A 548 5.65 1.65 32.19
C LYS A 548 6.05 3.10 31.94
N LEU A 549 5.09 3.96 31.60
CA LEU A 549 5.34 5.41 31.43
C LEU A 549 5.74 6.07 32.75
N GLN A 550 5.12 5.65 33.86
CA GLN A 550 5.47 6.14 35.20
C GLN A 550 6.89 5.72 35.60
N GLU A 551 7.27 4.46 35.38
CA GLU A 551 8.62 3.95 35.63
C GLU A 551 9.67 4.70 34.79
N GLN A 552 9.37 4.95 33.51
CA GLN A 552 10.25 5.76 32.65
C GLN A 552 10.42 7.20 33.14
N LEU A 553 9.37 7.80 33.70
CA LEU A 553 9.46 9.13 34.31
C LEU A 553 10.29 9.10 35.61
N ASP A 554 10.09 8.08 36.44
CA ASP A 554 10.85 7.91 37.69
C ASP A 554 12.35 7.64 37.39
N ASP A 555 12.66 6.93 36.31
CA ASP A 555 14.02 6.73 35.81
C ASP A 555 14.67 8.05 35.37
N LEU A 556 13.94 8.85 34.59
CA LEU A 556 14.39 10.16 34.13
C LEU A 556 14.57 11.13 35.31
N ASP A 557 13.69 11.10 36.31
CA ASP A 557 13.82 11.93 37.52
C ASP A 557 15.04 11.49 38.37
N ARG A 558 15.34 10.18 38.43
CA ARG A 558 16.58 9.66 39.06
C ARG A 558 17.83 10.08 38.30
N GLU A 559 17.82 9.99 36.97
CA GLU A 559 18.93 10.44 36.12
C GLU A 559 19.16 11.95 36.27
N LEU A 560 18.08 12.75 36.24
CA LEU A 560 18.12 14.18 36.46
C LEU A 560 18.71 14.53 37.84
N GLY A 561 18.30 13.79 38.88
CA GLY A 561 18.85 13.95 40.22
C GLY A 561 20.35 13.62 40.31
N SER A 562 20.79 12.55 39.63
CA SER A 562 22.20 12.17 39.55
C SER A 562 23.04 13.23 38.82
N GLU A 563 22.54 13.74 37.69
CA GLU A 563 23.23 14.75 36.91
C GLU A 563 23.29 16.10 37.62
N LEU A 564 22.23 16.48 38.33
CA LEU A 564 22.21 17.67 39.17
C LEU A 564 23.23 17.55 40.32
N ALA A 565 23.30 16.40 40.98
CA ALA A 565 24.29 16.16 42.04
C ALA A 565 25.73 16.24 41.49
N GLY A 566 25.97 15.68 40.31
CA GLY A 566 27.26 15.77 39.64
C GLY A 566 27.63 17.20 39.23
N LEU A 567 26.69 17.96 38.66
CA LEU A 567 26.93 19.37 38.34
C LEU A 567 27.20 20.20 39.60
N GLN A 568 26.49 19.95 40.71
CA GLN A 568 26.74 20.61 41.99
C GLN A 568 28.14 20.30 42.54
N GLN A 569 28.62 19.07 42.38
CA GLN A 569 29.97 18.68 42.78
C GLN A 569 31.02 19.39 41.92
N LEU A 570 30.79 19.51 40.61
CA LEU A 570 31.66 20.27 39.71
C LEU A 570 31.68 21.75 40.09
N LEU A 571 30.51 22.38 40.32
CA LEU A 571 30.41 23.77 40.76
C LEU A 571 31.20 24.02 42.05
N GLU A 572 31.09 23.13 43.05
CA GLU A 572 31.86 23.24 44.28
C GLU A 572 33.37 23.08 44.05
N SER A 573 33.79 22.16 43.18
CA SER A 573 35.21 21.96 42.85
C SER A 573 35.86 23.21 42.23
N VAL A 574 35.06 24.06 41.56
CA VAL A 574 35.50 25.33 40.97
C VAL A 574 35.18 26.55 41.85
N GLY A 575 34.71 26.34 43.08
CA GLY A 575 34.43 27.41 44.05
C GLY A 575 33.12 28.17 43.83
N VAL A 576 32.24 27.67 42.96
CA VAL A 576 30.89 28.21 42.74
C VAL A 576 29.92 27.46 43.67
N GLY A 577 29.33 28.16 44.65
CA GLY A 577 28.55 27.50 45.70
C GLY A 577 27.38 26.63 45.18
N ARG A 578 27.06 25.55 45.93
CA ARG A 578 25.99 24.60 45.59
C ARG A 578 24.59 25.22 45.66
N THR A 579 23.67 24.74 44.80
CA THR A 579 22.23 25.02 44.89
C THR A 579 21.41 23.77 44.63
N PRO A 580 20.43 23.43 45.49
CA PRO A 580 19.57 22.26 45.30
C PRO A 580 18.59 22.42 44.13
N GLU A 581 18.36 23.63 43.65
CA GLU A 581 17.45 23.91 42.56
C GLU A 581 18.16 23.82 41.20
N LEU A 582 17.56 23.07 40.26
CA LEU A 582 18.09 22.79 38.93
C LEU A 582 18.35 24.06 38.11
N ALA A 583 17.37 24.96 38.01
CA ALA A 583 17.49 26.19 37.21
C ALA A 583 18.62 27.08 37.73
N SER A 584 18.72 27.21 39.07
CA SER A 584 19.79 27.94 39.74
C SER A 584 21.16 27.31 39.52
N ALA A 585 21.26 25.96 39.50
CA ALA A 585 22.52 25.25 39.25
C ALA A 585 22.99 25.43 37.79
N LEU A 586 22.08 25.31 36.82
CA LEU A 586 22.37 25.54 35.40
C LEU A 586 22.83 26.98 35.14
N ALA A 587 22.12 27.97 35.68
CA ALA A 587 22.49 29.39 35.50
C ALA A 587 23.88 29.71 36.09
N ARG A 588 24.22 29.15 37.26
CA ARG A 588 25.54 29.30 37.87
C ARG A 588 26.65 28.65 37.03
N TRP A 589 26.37 27.50 36.42
CA TRP A 589 27.31 26.84 35.53
C TRP A 589 27.56 27.65 34.24
N GLU A 590 26.51 28.19 33.63
CA GLU A 590 26.62 28.99 32.41
C GLU A 590 27.42 30.28 32.64
N ASP A 591 27.17 30.98 33.75
CA ASP A 591 27.94 32.16 34.14
C ASP A 591 29.43 31.82 34.35
N PHE A 592 29.72 30.71 35.05
CA PHE A 592 31.09 30.23 35.25
C PHE A 592 31.77 29.86 33.92
N ALA A 593 31.10 29.09 33.06
CA ALA A 593 31.63 28.67 31.77
C ALA A 593 31.90 29.87 30.85
N ALA A 594 31.02 30.88 30.86
CA ALA A 594 31.20 32.12 30.10
C ALA A 594 32.41 32.94 30.57
N ARG A 595 32.68 32.97 31.88
CA ARG A 595 33.89 33.59 32.44
C ARG A 595 35.15 32.80 32.10
N ALA A 596 35.11 31.47 32.23
CA ALA A 596 36.23 30.57 31.92
C ALA A 596 36.63 30.62 30.44
N ALA A 597 35.66 30.73 29.52
CA ALA A 597 35.94 30.86 28.09
C ALA A 597 36.73 32.13 27.71
N GLN A 598 36.68 33.18 28.53
CA GLN A 598 37.41 34.42 28.30
C GLN A 598 38.85 34.37 28.86
N GLU A 599 39.18 33.42 29.73
CA GLU A 599 40.48 33.32 30.39
C GLU A 599 41.66 33.18 29.41
N PRO A 600 41.64 32.28 28.40
CA PRO A 600 42.78 32.09 27.51
C PRO A 600 43.14 33.35 26.72
N ALA A 601 42.12 34.09 26.25
CA ALA A 601 42.31 35.33 25.51
C ALA A 601 42.93 36.44 26.39
N ARG A 602 42.45 36.57 27.64
CA ARG A 602 42.96 37.55 28.61
C ARG A 602 44.38 37.19 29.09
N ARG A 603 44.66 35.90 29.31
CA ARG A 603 45.98 35.38 29.69
C ARG A 603 47.00 35.60 28.56
N GLN A 604 46.61 35.32 27.31
CA GLN A 604 47.44 35.59 26.14
C GLN A 604 47.74 37.10 25.98
N ALA A 605 46.75 37.97 26.23
CA ALA A 605 46.96 39.42 26.17
C ALA A 605 47.99 39.90 27.20
N ARG A 606 47.91 39.40 28.45
CA ARG A 606 48.92 39.66 29.49
C ARG A 606 50.31 39.14 29.09
N ASP A 607 50.39 37.90 28.61
CA ASP A 607 51.68 37.27 28.26
C ASP A 607 52.35 37.97 27.07
N ASN A 608 51.55 38.41 26.09
CA ASN A 608 52.02 39.25 25.00
C ASN A 608 52.54 40.60 25.52
N ALA A 609 51.77 41.30 26.36
CA ALA A 609 52.21 42.56 26.96
C ALA A 609 53.51 42.40 27.79
N GLN A 610 53.63 41.32 28.55
CA GLN A 610 54.83 41.02 29.33
C GLN A 610 56.05 40.71 28.45
N LYS A 611 55.86 39.97 27.36
CA LYS A 611 56.93 39.67 26.40
C LYS A 611 57.43 40.94 25.74
N VAL A 612 56.52 41.77 25.23
CA VAL A 612 56.84 43.05 24.58
C VAL A 612 57.53 44.00 25.54
N LEU A 613 57.09 44.06 26.81
CA LEU A 613 57.76 44.84 27.85
C LEU A 613 59.20 44.36 28.11
N ARG A 614 59.43 43.05 28.25
CA ARG A 614 60.79 42.50 28.46
C ARG A 614 61.73 42.82 27.31
N GLU A 615 61.22 42.75 26.08
CA GLU A 615 61.98 43.13 24.89
C GLU A 615 62.31 44.62 24.92
N ALA A 616 61.36 45.49 25.25
CA ALA A 616 61.56 46.93 25.39
C ALA A 616 62.54 47.29 26.53
N GLU A 617 62.46 46.63 27.70
CA GLU A 617 63.39 46.83 28.82
C GLU A 617 64.82 46.40 28.46
N THR A 618 64.96 45.30 27.73
CA THR A 618 66.27 44.83 27.23
C THR A 618 66.84 45.82 26.22
N ARG A 619 66.02 46.39 25.33
CA ARG A 619 66.43 47.46 24.42
C ARG A 619 66.87 48.71 25.19
N ALA A 620 66.08 49.17 26.16
CA ALA A 620 66.41 50.34 26.97
C ALA A 620 67.72 50.16 27.78
N ALA A 621 67.97 48.96 28.31
CA ALA A 621 69.23 48.63 28.98
C ALA A 621 70.42 48.67 28.02
N ARG A 622 70.27 48.06 26.82
CA ARG A 622 71.29 48.09 25.76
C ARG A 622 71.57 49.50 25.28
N ASP A 623 70.56 50.34 25.12
CA ASP A 623 70.74 51.71 24.65
C ASP A 623 71.39 52.59 25.72
N SER A 624 71.11 52.35 27.01
CA SER A 624 71.83 53.00 28.12
C SER A 624 73.30 52.55 28.21
N GLU A 625 73.60 51.27 27.95
CA GLU A 625 74.95 50.71 27.94
C GLU A 625 75.77 51.19 26.73
N ARG A 626 75.14 51.25 25.55
CA ARG A 626 75.73 51.81 24.32
C ARG A 626 76.10 53.27 24.51
N ARG A 627 75.25 54.06 25.18
CA ARG A 627 75.55 55.45 25.53
C ARG A 627 76.79 55.55 26.42
N SER A 628 76.87 54.78 27.51
CA SER A 628 78.03 54.84 28.41
C SER A 628 79.32 54.39 27.72
N ALA A 629 79.28 53.30 26.94
CA ALA A 629 80.43 52.80 26.20
C ALA A 629 80.91 53.81 25.14
N PHE A 630 79.97 54.52 24.50
CA PHE A 630 80.28 55.54 23.51
C PHE A 630 80.98 56.77 24.13
N LEU A 631 80.52 57.23 25.30
CA LEU A 631 81.14 58.33 26.03
C LEU A 631 82.55 57.97 26.51
N GLU A 632 82.76 56.76 27.04
CA GLU A 632 84.08 56.29 27.46
C GLU A 632 85.06 56.13 26.29
N ALA A 633 84.63 55.51 25.18
CA ALA A 633 85.48 55.27 24.01
C ALA A 633 86.00 56.56 23.37
N ARG A 634 85.18 57.63 23.36
CA ARG A 634 85.55 58.95 22.82
C ARG A 634 86.20 59.87 23.86
N ARG A 635 86.42 59.39 25.08
CA ARG A 635 86.97 60.13 26.23
C ARG A 635 86.21 61.42 26.51
N LEU A 636 84.87 61.36 26.45
CA LEU A 636 83.97 62.48 26.71
C LEU A 636 83.40 62.39 28.12
N SER A 637 83.38 63.50 28.86
CA SER A 637 82.62 63.60 30.10
C SER A 637 81.16 64.00 29.82
N ASP A 638 80.24 63.80 30.76
CA ASP A 638 78.85 64.26 30.62
C ASP A 638 78.77 65.80 30.39
N ALA A 639 79.77 66.57 30.85
CA ALA A 639 79.85 68.02 30.61
C ALA A 639 80.31 68.39 29.17
N ASP A 640 80.98 67.47 28.46
CA ASP A 640 81.48 67.68 27.10
C ASP A 640 80.41 67.42 26.03
N VAL A 641 79.31 66.73 26.36
CA VAL A 641 78.23 66.34 25.43
C VAL A 641 77.60 67.56 24.74
N ALA A 642 77.30 68.62 25.48
CA ALA A 642 76.73 69.85 24.91
C ALA A 642 77.70 70.61 23.98
N ARG A 643 79.02 70.46 24.20
CA ARG A 643 80.07 71.07 23.37
C ARG A 643 80.40 70.24 22.13
N ALA A 644 80.24 68.93 22.21
CA ALA A 644 80.34 68.01 21.08
C ALA A 644 79.22 68.28 20.05
N VAL A 645 77.97 68.39 20.50
CA VAL A 645 76.81 68.65 19.63
C VAL A 645 76.94 69.99 18.87
N SER A 646 77.56 71.03 19.45
CA SER A 646 77.74 72.33 18.79
C SER A 646 78.83 72.36 17.70
N LEU A 647 79.73 71.36 17.66
CA LEU A 647 80.76 71.21 16.62
C LEU A 647 80.32 70.31 15.45
N ALA A 648 79.18 69.61 15.58
CA ALA A 648 78.63 68.67 14.60
C ALA A 648 78.47 69.21 13.16
N PRO A 649 78.06 70.47 12.91
CA PRO A 649 77.84 70.97 11.54
C PRO A 649 79.11 70.98 10.68
N ARG A 650 80.30 70.99 11.29
CA ARG A 650 81.60 71.01 10.59
C ARG A 650 82.24 69.63 10.45
N PHE A 651 81.67 68.59 11.06
CA PHE A 651 82.27 67.25 11.04
C PHE A 651 81.84 66.36 9.89
N ALA A 652 80.60 66.56 9.42
CA ALA A 652 80.06 65.87 8.26
C ALA A 652 81.01 65.94 7.06
N ASP A 653 81.57 67.11 6.81
CA ASP A 653 82.43 67.34 5.65
C ASP A 653 83.84 66.76 5.82
N HIS A 654 84.37 66.71 7.05
CA HIS A 654 85.69 66.14 7.36
C HIS A 654 85.67 64.60 7.32
N ARG A 655 84.67 63.99 7.96
CA ARG A 655 84.56 62.53 8.00
C ARG A 655 84.24 61.92 6.65
N THR A 656 83.22 62.44 5.96
CA THR A 656 82.72 61.84 4.72
C THR A 656 83.84 61.69 3.71
N ARG A 657 84.76 62.66 3.68
CA ARG A 657 85.94 62.59 2.82
C ARG A 657 86.93 61.49 3.23
N ARG A 658 87.10 61.22 4.53
CA ARG A 658 88.09 60.26 5.08
C ARG A 658 87.64 58.82 5.01
N GLN A 659 86.42 58.54 5.46
CA GLN A 659 85.93 57.17 5.56
C GLN A 659 85.64 56.58 4.17
N ARG A 660 85.05 57.39 3.28
CA ARG A 660 84.81 56.99 1.89
C ARG A 660 86.10 56.67 1.15
N LEU A 661 87.19 57.38 1.46
CA LEU A 661 88.51 57.06 0.92
C LEU A 661 89.02 55.70 1.42
N GLU A 662 89.07 55.44 2.73
CA GLU A 662 89.59 54.19 3.29
C GLU A 662 88.75 52.94 2.90
N GLU A 663 87.43 53.09 2.81
CA GLU A 663 86.50 52.02 2.41
C GLU A 663 86.73 51.60 0.95
N LEU A 664 86.75 52.55 0.02
CA LEU A 664 86.98 52.29 -1.40
C LEU A 664 88.35 51.64 -1.66
N GLU A 665 89.36 51.93 -0.84
CA GLU A 665 90.69 51.31 -0.94
C GLU A 665 90.74 49.86 -0.45
N SER A 666 90.01 49.57 0.62
CA SER A 666 90.01 48.24 1.24
C SER A 666 89.10 47.24 0.53
N GLU A 667 87.99 47.71 -0.07
CA GLU A 667 87.04 46.88 -0.81
C GLU A 667 87.58 46.48 -2.18
N SER A 668 88.17 47.44 -2.91
CA SER A 668 88.84 47.21 -4.21
C SER A 668 89.94 46.14 -4.12
N LYS A 669 90.70 46.13 -3.01
CA LYS A 669 91.79 45.18 -2.77
C LYS A 669 91.31 43.79 -2.35
N ARG A 670 90.21 43.69 -1.59
CA ARG A 670 89.66 42.42 -1.10
C ARG A 670 88.88 41.67 -2.17
N ALA A 671 88.00 42.36 -2.90
CA ALA A 671 87.20 41.75 -3.96
C ALA A 671 88.06 41.25 -5.13
N ARG A 672 89.06 42.02 -5.58
CA ARG A 672 90.00 41.56 -6.64
C ARG A 672 90.88 40.38 -6.24
N LYS A 673 91.21 40.23 -4.95
CA LYS A 673 91.98 39.09 -4.44
C LYS A 673 91.13 37.84 -4.28
N ARG A 674 89.87 37.99 -3.86
CA ARG A 674 88.93 36.88 -3.60
C ARG A 674 88.51 36.15 -4.87
N TRP A 675 88.35 36.88 -5.96
CA TRP A 675 87.90 36.35 -7.25
C TRP A 675 89.02 36.30 -8.29
N ALA A 676 90.28 36.17 -7.84
CA ALA A 676 91.46 36.14 -8.71
C ALA A 676 91.43 35.01 -9.75
N ASP A 677 90.76 33.90 -9.44
CA ASP A 677 90.61 32.73 -10.31
C ASP A 677 89.52 32.90 -11.39
N ARG A 678 88.72 33.98 -11.33
CA ARG A 678 87.64 34.33 -12.28
C ARG A 678 87.99 35.58 -13.09
N ALA A 679 89.11 35.50 -13.79
CA ALA A 679 89.62 36.58 -14.64
C ALA A 679 88.68 36.97 -15.79
N ASP A 680 87.80 36.06 -16.21
CA ASP A 680 86.74 36.25 -17.19
C ASP A 680 85.69 37.30 -16.77
N LEU A 681 85.40 37.40 -15.46
CA LEU A 681 84.44 38.35 -14.90
C LEU A 681 85.10 39.67 -14.47
N ALA A 682 86.38 39.64 -14.07
CA ALA A 682 87.10 40.81 -13.57
C ALA A 682 87.49 41.84 -14.64
N GLN A 683 87.37 41.48 -15.93
CA GLN A 683 87.68 42.34 -17.08
C GLN A 683 86.44 42.99 -17.71
N LEU A 684 85.24 42.66 -17.24
CA LEU A 684 83.99 43.20 -17.75
C LEU A 684 83.76 44.64 -17.27
N THR A 685 83.01 45.42 -18.05
CA THR A 685 82.61 46.78 -17.68
C THR A 685 81.48 46.77 -16.63
N ALA A 686 81.27 47.90 -15.94
CA ALA A 686 80.23 48.01 -14.92
C ALA A 686 78.82 47.69 -15.46
N ASP A 687 78.48 48.16 -16.67
CA ASP A 687 77.16 47.90 -17.28
C ASP A 687 76.93 46.41 -17.60
N GLU A 688 77.98 45.70 -18.04
CA GLU A 688 77.92 44.27 -18.37
C GLU A 688 77.81 43.37 -17.12
N LEU A 689 78.43 43.79 -16.01
CA LEU A 689 78.37 43.10 -14.73
C LEU A 689 76.98 43.27 -14.06
N ALA A 690 76.36 44.45 -14.17
CA ALA A 690 75.03 44.73 -13.62
C ALA A 690 73.92 43.91 -14.30
N ALA A 691 73.95 43.79 -15.63
CA ALA A 691 72.95 43.04 -16.40
C ALA A 691 72.95 41.53 -16.07
N ARG A 692 74.13 40.92 -15.91
CA ARG A 692 74.24 39.50 -15.55
C ARG A 692 73.80 39.22 -14.12
N LEU A 693 74.03 40.15 -13.19
CA LEU A 693 73.65 39.99 -11.80
C LEU A 693 72.12 39.99 -11.60
N GLN A 694 71.39 40.87 -12.28
CA GLN A 694 69.94 40.96 -12.17
C GLN A 694 69.24 39.68 -12.63
N SER A 695 69.77 39.02 -13.65
CA SER A 695 69.29 37.72 -14.13
C SER A 695 69.45 36.61 -13.07
N GLY A 696 70.57 36.60 -12.35
CA GLY A 696 70.84 35.61 -11.29
C GLY A 696 69.94 35.73 -10.06
N ARG A 697 69.55 36.95 -9.65
CA ARG A 697 68.65 37.16 -8.48
C ARG A 697 67.25 36.59 -8.70
N SER A 698 66.70 36.74 -9.91
CA SER A 698 65.39 36.18 -10.25
C SER A 698 65.34 34.64 -10.28
N ALA A 699 66.50 33.98 -10.34
CA ALA A 699 66.61 32.53 -10.28
C ALA A 699 66.62 32.00 -8.83
N ASP A 700 67.23 32.71 -7.88
CA ASP A 700 67.29 32.32 -6.45
C ASP A 700 65.89 32.22 -5.80
N GLU A 701 65.01 33.18 -6.08
CA GLU A 701 63.62 33.17 -5.57
C GLU A 701 62.83 31.95 -6.10
N ARG A 702 63.07 31.58 -7.35
CA ARG A 702 62.47 30.40 -7.99
C ARG A 702 63.00 29.08 -7.42
N VAL A 703 64.29 29.00 -7.10
CA VAL A 703 64.92 27.83 -6.46
C VAL A 703 64.30 27.56 -5.07
N ALA A 704 64.16 28.59 -4.24
CA ALA A 704 63.57 28.43 -2.89
C ALA A 704 62.11 27.96 -2.94
N GLN A 705 61.34 28.47 -3.89
CA GLN A 705 59.95 28.06 -4.09
C GLN A 705 59.85 26.59 -4.55
N LEU A 706 60.64 26.20 -5.55
CA LEU A 706 60.66 24.81 -6.06
C LEU A 706 61.06 23.78 -4.98
N GLN A 707 62.00 24.11 -4.10
CA GLN A 707 62.42 23.21 -3.00
C GLN A 707 61.32 22.96 -1.98
N LYS A 708 60.54 23.99 -1.65
CA LYS A 708 59.40 23.90 -0.73
C LYS A 708 58.29 23.04 -1.32
N ASP A 709 58.01 23.23 -2.61
CA ASP A 709 56.96 22.49 -3.32
C ASP A 709 57.32 21.00 -3.45
N ILE A 710 58.59 20.67 -3.75
CA ILE A 710 59.07 19.28 -3.79
C ILE A 710 58.92 18.58 -2.42
N HIS A 711 59.32 19.23 -1.32
CA HIS A 711 59.22 18.63 0.02
C HIS A 711 57.76 18.41 0.47
N ALA A 712 56.85 19.33 0.12
CA ALA A 712 55.44 19.18 0.42
C ALA A 712 54.83 17.97 -0.31
N ILE A 713 55.10 17.85 -1.63
CA ILE A 713 54.60 16.74 -2.44
C ILE A 713 55.18 15.39 -1.96
N GLU A 714 56.45 15.34 -1.55
CA GLU A 714 57.07 14.13 -1.01
C GLU A 714 56.50 13.69 0.35
N ALA A 715 56.07 14.64 1.19
CA ALA A 715 55.43 14.33 2.47
C ALA A 715 54.03 13.73 2.25
N ASP A 716 53.24 14.34 1.36
CA ASP A 716 51.90 13.88 1.01
C ASP A 716 51.92 12.46 0.40
N VAL A 717 52.84 12.20 -0.53
CA VAL A 717 52.99 10.87 -1.16
C VAL A 717 53.37 9.78 -0.14
N ARG A 718 54.13 10.12 0.91
CA ARG A 718 54.59 9.17 1.92
C ARG A 718 53.51 8.78 2.91
N VAL A 719 52.64 9.72 3.28
CA VAL A 719 51.50 9.48 4.16
C VAL A 719 50.44 8.61 3.47
N GLU A 720 50.12 8.91 2.21
CA GLU A 720 49.07 8.19 1.49
C GLU A 720 49.46 6.76 1.10
N ARG A 721 50.74 6.49 0.77
CA ARG A 721 51.25 5.12 0.52
C ARG A 721 51.17 4.20 1.74
N GLY A 722 51.00 4.74 2.96
CA GLY A 722 50.83 3.96 4.18
C GLY A 722 49.39 3.53 4.48
N ASN A 723 48.39 4.14 3.84
CA ASN A 723 46.97 3.96 4.15
C ASN A 723 46.19 3.11 3.13
N THR A 724 46.82 2.67 2.03
CA THR A 724 46.11 2.07 0.90
C THR A 724 46.03 0.54 0.99
N ASN A 725 44.89 -0.03 1.41
CA ASN A 725 44.58 -1.45 1.22
C ASN A 725 43.49 -1.65 0.16
N LEU A 726 43.77 -1.22 -1.07
CA LEU A 726 42.86 -1.28 -2.22
C LEU A 726 42.29 -2.69 -2.44
N ALA A 727 43.15 -3.72 -2.31
CA ALA A 727 42.76 -5.12 -2.47
C ALA A 727 41.65 -5.55 -1.48
N GLN A 728 41.69 -5.07 -0.23
CA GLN A 728 40.64 -5.36 0.73
C GLN A 728 39.31 -4.66 0.38
N ARG A 729 39.38 -3.44 -0.16
CA ARG A 729 38.20 -2.67 -0.55
C ARG A 729 37.56 -3.18 -1.85
N GLU A 730 38.35 -3.72 -2.77
CA GLU A 730 37.86 -4.43 -3.95
C GLU A 730 37.11 -5.72 -3.58
N VAL A 731 37.57 -6.44 -2.57
CA VAL A 731 36.85 -7.61 -2.01
C VAL A 731 35.53 -7.17 -1.37
N GLU A 732 35.53 -6.12 -0.56
CA GLU A 732 34.29 -5.56 0.04
C GLU A 732 33.27 -5.13 -1.03
N LEU A 733 33.74 -4.52 -2.14
CA LEU A 733 32.89 -4.16 -3.28
C LEU A 733 32.29 -5.40 -3.96
N ARG A 734 33.09 -6.45 -4.14
CA ARG A 734 32.63 -7.71 -4.72
C ARG A 734 31.55 -8.36 -3.86
N ASP A 735 31.79 -8.49 -2.55
CA ASP A 735 30.84 -9.09 -1.63
C ASP A 735 29.52 -8.30 -1.56
N ALA A 736 29.60 -6.96 -1.61
CA ALA A 736 28.41 -6.10 -1.66
C ALA A 736 27.65 -6.24 -2.99
N THR A 737 28.35 -6.54 -4.08
CA THR A 737 27.74 -6.81 -5.39
C THR A 737 27.01 -8.15 -5.39
N GLU A 738 27.64 -9.21 -4.89
CA GLU A 738 27.04 -10.54 -4.77
C GLU A 738 25.79 -10.51 -3.88
N ARG A 739 25.82 -9.83 -2.71
CA ARG A 739 24.64 -9.61 -1.87
C ARG A 739 23.49 -8.89 -2.59
N MET A 740 23.81 -7.91 -3.44
CA MET A 740 22.80 -7.18 -4.21
C MET A 740 22.16 -8.08 -5.28
N GLU A 741 22.94 -8.99 -5.89
CA GLU A 741 22.42 -9.96 -6.85
C GLU A 741 21.49 -10.98 -6.19
N GLU A 742 21.83 -11.51 -5.01
CA GLU A 742 20.97 -12.41 -4.23
C GLU A 742 19.64 -11.76 -3.84
N VAL A 743 19.68 -10.51 -3.36
CA VAL A 743 18.46 -9.75 -3.03
C VAL A 743 17.63 -9.48 -4.28
N ARG A 744 18.28 -9.20 -5.42
CA ARG A 744 17.59 -9.00 -6.70
C ARG A 744 16.90 -10.28 -7.17
N GLU A 745 17.56 -11.44 -7.09
CA GLU A 745 16.96 -12.72 -7.43
C GLU A 745 15.75 -13.03 -6.55
N GLY A 746 15.86 -12.86 -5.22
CA GLY A 746 14.72 -13.06 -4.31
C GLY A 746 13.52 -12.14 -4.60
N VAL A 747 13.77 -10.89 -4.99
CA VAL A 747 12.70 -9.97 -5.42
C VAL A 747 12.10 -10.38 -6.76
N LEU A 748 12.92 -10.80 -7.73
CA LEU A 748 12.44 -11.25 -9.04
C LEU A 748 11.63 -12.55 -8.93
N GLU A 749 12.02 -13.47 -8.04
CA GLU A 749 11.26 -14.68 -7.72
C GLU A 749 9.90 -14.33 -7.10
N GLY A 750 9.86 -13.40 -6.13
CA GLY A 750 8.60 -12.93 -5.55
C GLY A 750 7.69 -12.25 -6.56
N VAL A 751 8.23 -11.39 -7.44
CA VAL A 751 7.44 -10.74 -8.52
C VAL A 751 6.94 -11.77 -9.54
N ALA A 752 7.77 -12.76 -9.90
CA ALA A 752 7.36 -13.85 -10.79
C ALA A 752 6.26 -14.70 -10.15
N MET A 753 6.35 -14.99 -8.85
CA MET A 753 5.33 -15.71 -8.09
C MET A 753 4.04 -14.90 -8.00
N ASP A 754 4.09 -13.61 -7.67
CA ASP A 754 2.93 -12.71 -7.66
C ASP A 754 2.26 -12.67 -9.05
N CYS A 755 3.05 -12.60 -10.13
CA CYS A 755 2.51 -12.64 -11.50
C CYS A 755 1.85 -13.99 -11.82
N LEU A 756 2.44 -15.10 -11.38
CA LEU A 756 1.87 -16.44 -11.55
C LEU A 756 0.60 -16.61 -10.72
N LEU A 757 0.57 -16.16 -9.46
CA LEU A 757 -0.60 -16.19 -8.58
C LEU A 757 -1.72 -15.29 -9.13
N LEU A 758 -1.39 -14.12 -9.67
CA LEU A 758 -2.35 -13.27 -10.37
C LEU A 758 -2.93 -13.98 -11.59
N LYS A 759 -2.08 -14.60 -12.42
CA LYS A 759 -2.56 -15.37 -13.60
C LYS A 759 -3.36 -16.60 -13.22
N VAL A 760 -2.97 -17.33 -12.18
CA VAL A 760 -3.73 -18.48 -11.66
C VAL A 760 -5.05 -18.01 -11.07
N GLY A 761 -5.06 -16.91 -10.31
CA GLY A 761 -6.27 -16.30 -9.78
C GLY A 761 -7.19 -15.75 -10.86
N GLU A 762 -6.68 -15.10 -11.90
CA GLU A 762 -7.46 -14.68 -13.08
C GLU A 762 -8.00 -15.88 -13.85
N ARG A 763 -7.14 -16.86 -14.14
CA ARG A 763 -7.55 -18.06 -14.88
C ARG A 763 -8.57 -18.90 -14.11
N HIS A 764 -8.41 -19.05 -12.80
CA HIS A 764 -9.38 -19.73 -11.94
C HIS A 764 -10.67 -18.92 -11.77
N ARG A 765 -10.61 -17.58 -11.74
CA ARG A 765 -11.79 -16.71 -11.81
C ARG A 765 -12.51 -16.76 -13.17
N LEU A 766 -11.79 -17.06 -14.26
CA LEU A 766 -12.35 -17.19 -15.61
C LEU A 766 -12.89 -18.60 -15.90
N GLU A 767 -12.19 -19.64 -15.43
CA GLU A 767 -12.51 -21.06 -15.66
C GLU A 767 -13.42 -21.66 -14.55
N GLY A 768 -13.46 -21.05 -13.36
CA GLY A 768 -14.20 -21.50 -12.17
C GLY A 768 -15.32 -20.56 -11.70
N ARG A 769 -15.90 -19.74 -12.59
CA ARG A 769 -17.06 -18.89 -12.25
C ARG A 769 -18.21 -19.77 -11.73
N PRO A 770 -18.67 -19.59 -10.48
CA PRO A 770 -19.83 -20.31 -9.99
C PRO A 770 -21.00 -20.02 -10.92
N LYS A 771 -21.67 -21.08 -11.41
CA LYS A 771 -22.85 -20.94 -12.28
C LYS A 771 -23.88 -19.98 -11.69
N VAL A 772 -23.94 -19.94 -10.36
CA VAL A 772 -24.81 -19.08 -9.57
C VAL A 772 -24.53 -17.60 -9.76
N LEU A 773 -23.26 -17.19 -9.78
CA LEU A 773 -22.91 -15.78 -9.98
C LEU A 773 -23.25 -15.33 -11.39
N ALA A 774 -22.94 -16.15 -12.39
CA ALA A 774 -23.27 -15.86 -13.79
C ALA A 774 -24.79 -15.73 -14.01
N LEU A 775 -25.59 -16.58 -13.34
CA LEU A 775 -27.05 -16.47 -13.36
C LEU A 775 -27.54 -15.20 -12.66
N ALA A 776 -26.97 -14.85 -11.50
CA ALA A 776 -27.30 -13.64 -10.76
C ALA A 776 -26.97 -12.37 -11.56
N GLU A 777 -25.78 -12.31 -12.16
CA GLU A 777 -25.33 -11.26 -13.08
C GLU A 777 -26.34 -11.08 -14.22
N ARG A 778 -26.68 -12.16 -14.92
CA ARG A 778 -27.62 -12.14 -16.04
C ARG A 778 -29.00 -11.63 -15.63
N HIS A 779 -29.56 -12.13 -14.53
CA HIS A 779 -30.85 -11.67 -14.04
C HIS A 779 -30.80 -10.19 -13.66
N PHE A 780 -29.75 -9.76 -12.97
CA PHE A 780 -29.62 -8.38 -12.53
C PHE A 780 -29.43 -7.41 -13.71
N ALA A 781 -28.65 -7.80 -14.71
CA ALA A 781 -28.50 -7.05 -15.95
C ALA A 781 -29.81 -6.96 -16.74
N ASP A 782 -30.62 -8.01 -16.77
CA ASP A 782 -31.95 -7.95 -17.39
C ASP A 782 -32.88 -7.00 -16.63
N TYR A 783 -32.93 -7.09 -15.29
CA TYR A 783 -33.79 -6.25 -14.44
C TYR A 783 -33.47 -4.76 -14.53
N THR A 784 -32.20 -4.45 -14.81
CA THR A 784 -31.66 -3.09 -14.83
C THR A 784 -31.35 -2.61 -16.25
N ARG A 785 -31.65 -3.41 -17.28
CA ARG A 785 -31.26 -3.15 -18.67
C ARG A 785 -29.77 -2.83 -18.83
N SER A 786 -28.93 -3.58 -18.12
CA SER A 786 -27.48 -3.42 -18.02
C SER A 786 -27.04 -2.03 -17.63
N ARG A 787 -27.86 -1.31 -16.87
CA ARG A 787 -27.40 -0.13 -16.13
C ARG A 787 -26.37 -0.53 -15.08
N TYR A 788 -26.51 -1.73 -14.52
CA TYR A 788 -25.65 -2.25 -13.48
C TYR A 788 -25.06 -3.60 -13.87
N GLU A 789 -23.78 -3.79 -13.59
CA GLU A 789 -23.07 -5.06 -13.62
C GLU A 789 -22.83 -5.53 -12.20
N LEU A 790 -22.87 -6.84 -11.99
CA LEU A 790 -22.51 -7.44 -10.71
C LEU A 790 -21.09 -8.00 -10.85
N GLU A 791 -20.24 -7.67 -9.88
CA GLU A 791 -18.86 -8.13 -9.78
C GLU A 791 -18.64 -8.65 -8.35
N LEU A 792 -17.75 -9.64 -8.20
CA LEU A 792 -17.16 -9.97 -6.90
C LEU A 792 -15.78 -9.32 -6.82
N ALA A 793 -15.59 -8.42 -5.85
CA ALA A 793 -14.32 -7.73 -5.65
C ALA A 793 -13.20 -8.67 -5.17
N THR A 794 -11.96 -8.19 -5.23
CA THR A 794 -10.75 -8.86 -4.72
C THR A 794 -10.81 -9.17 -3.22
N ASP A 795 -11.63 -8.44 -2.46
CA ASP A 795 -11.86 -8.64 -1.02
C ASP A 795 -13.09 -9.54 -0.74
N ASP A 796 -13.60 -10.22 -1.76
CA ASP A 796 -14.75 -11.15 -1.71
C ASP A 796 -16.10 -10.51 -1.34
N GLU A 797 -16.27 -9.20 -1.54
CA GLU A 797 -17.55 -8.50 -1.39
C GLU A 797 -18.29 -8.35 -2.74
N LEU A 798 -19.63 -8.45 -2.70
CA LEU A 798 -20.49 -8.16 -3.86
C LEU A 798 -20.41 -6.66 -4.17
N VAL A 799 -19.94 -6.33 -5.36
CA VAL A 799 -19.84 -4.97 -5.86
C VAL A 799 -20.74 -4.82 -7.08
N VAL A 800 -21.46 -3.70 -7.13
CA VAL A 800 -22.27 -3.34 -8.29
C VAL A 800 -21.57 -2.23 -9.05
N ILE A 801 -21.30 -2.44 -10.33
CA ILE A 801 -20.69 -1.43 -11.19
C ILE A 801 -21.81 -0.73 -11.98
N GLU A 802 -21.93 0.58 -11.87
CA GLU A 802 -22.80 1.35 -12.77
C GLU A 802 -22.11 1.48 -14.14
N THR A 803 -22.74 0.98 -15.21
CA THR A 803 -22.05 0.80 -16.50
C THR A 803 -21.67 2.13 -17.15
N ALA A 804 -22.47 3.18 -17.00
CA ALA A 804 -22.19 4.49 -17.58
C ALA A 804 -20.98 5.20 -16.94
N THR A 805 -20.88 5.17 -15.62
CA THR A 805 -19.86 5.90 -14.85
C THR A 805 -18.66 5.02 -14.49
N ARG A 806 -18.81 3.69 -14.60
CA ARG A 806 -17.89 2.68 -14.04
C ARG A 806 -17.68 2.82 -12.53
N HIS A 807 -18.60 3.50 -11.84
CA HIS A 807 -18.54 3.63 -10.39
C HIS A 807 -18.88 2.30 -9.73
N ARG A 808 -18.03 1.89 -8.79
CA ARG A 808 -18.22 0.71 -7.96
C ARG A 808 -19.04 1.10 -6.74
N LEU A 809 -20.20 0.46 -6.60
CA LEU A 809 -21.17 0.70 -5.54
C LEU A 809 -21.30 -0.55 -4.67
N ALA A 810 -21.26 -0.37 -3.36
CA ALA A 810 -21.64 -1.41 -2.44
C ALA A 810 -23.18 -1.60 -2.44
N PRO A 811 -23.71 -2.79 -2.10
CA PRO A 811 -25.16 -3.07 -2.16
C PRO A 811 -26.02 -2.15 -1.28
N ASP A 812 -25.44 -1.53 -0.25
CA ASP A 812 -26.09 -0.56 0.64
C ASP A 812 -26.18 0.86 0.06
N GLN A 813 -25.33 1.19 -0.92
CA GLN A 813 -25.36 2.46 -1.66
C GLN A 813 -26.43 2.49 -2.77
N LEU A 814 -27.04 1.34 -3.07
CA LEU A 814 -28.11 1.23 -4.05
C LEU A 814 -29.44 1.77 -3.50
N SER A 815 -30.26 2.33 -4.40
CA SER A 815 -31.66 2.66 -4.03
C SER A 815 -32.40 1.40 -3.58
N SER A 816 -33.36 1.54 -2.67
CA SER A 816 -34.12 0.42 -2.10
C SER A 816 -34.67 -0.52 -3.17
N GLY A 817 -35.25 0.01 -4.24
CA GLY A 817 -35.76 -0.78 -5.37
C GLY A 817 -34.67 -1.51 -6.16
N THR A 818 -33.51 -0.88 -6.40
CA THR A 818 -32.39 -1.53 -7.13
C THR A 818 -31.74 -2.61 -6.29
N ARG A 819 -31.64 -2.38 -4.98
CA ARG A 819 -31.17 -3.37 -4.02
C ARG A 819 -32.12 -4.58 -3.96
N THR A 820 -33.43 -4.34 -3.91
CA THR A 820 -34.45 -5.41 -4.00
C THR A 820 -34.26 -6.24 -5.27
N GLN A 821 -34.06 -5.60 -6.43
CA GLN A 821 -33.79 -6.31 -7.69
C GLN A 821 -32.52 -7.16 -7.66
N LEU A 822 -31.42 -6.65 -7.07
CA LEU A 822 -30.19 -7.42 -6.87
C LEU A 822 -30.42 -8.65 -5.99
N LEU A 823 -31.12 -8.49 -4.87
CA LEU A 823 -31.40 -9.59 -3.94
C LEU A 823 -32.32 -10.63 -4.56
N ILE A 824 -33.32 -10.23 -5.35
CA ILE A 824 -34.16 -11.14 -6.13
C ILE A 824 -33.28 -11.90 -7.14
N ALA A 825 -32.44 -11.21 -7.92
CA ALA A 825 -31.55 -11.84 -8.90
C ALA A 825 -30.63 -12.90 -8.26
N LEU A 826 -29.99 -12.53 -7.15
CA LEU A 826 -29.08 -13.41 -6.41
C LEU A 826 -29.80 -14.63 -5.81
N ARG A 827 -30.94 -14.42 -5.14
CA ARG A 827 -31.71 -15.49 -4.51
C ARG A 827 -32.32 -16.45 -5.53
N LEU A 828 -32.80 -15.96 -6.66
CA LEU A 828 -33.32 -16.80 -7.75
C LEU A 828 -32.20 -17.64 -8.38
N ALA A 829 -31.08 -17.02 -8.71
CA ALA A 829 -29.92 -17.72 -9.24
C ALA A 829 -29.39 -18.80 -8.28
N TYR A 830 -29.38 -18.49 -6.98
CA TYR A 830 -28.97 -19.44 -5.95
C TYR A 830 -30.00 -20.56 -5.79
N ALA A 831 -31.30 -20.25 -5.80
CA ALA A 831 -32.39 -21.24 -5.78
C ALA A 831 -32.31 -22.23 -6.94
N GLU A 832 -32.03 -21.76 -8.15
CA GLU A 832 -31.80 -22.63 -9.32
C GLU A 832 -30.57 -23.54 -9.16
N SER A 833 -29.54 -23.07 -8.48
CA SER A 833 -28.28 -23.80 -8.35
C SER A 833 -28.28 -24.91 -7.29
N ILE A 834 -29.07 -24.76 -6.23
CA ILE A 834 -29.13 -25.71 -5.10
C ILE A 834 -30.25 -26.73 -5.23
N GLU A 835 -31.11 -26.58 -6.24
CA GLU A 835 -32.12 -27.57 -6.58
C GLU A 835 -31.49 -28.81 -7.22
N GLY A 836 -32.05 -29.98 -6.91
CA GLY A 836 -31.70 -31.24 -7.57
C GLY A 836 -32.48 -31.42 -8.88
N ASP A 837 -32.90 -32.64 -9.19
CA ASP A 837 -33.62 -32.97 -10.44
C ASP A 837 -35.01 -32.32 -10.58
N GLU A 838 -35.51 -31.62 -9.54
CA GLU A 838 -36.86 -31.08 -9.53
C GLU A 838 -36.95 -29.66 -8.94
N ALA A 839 -37.55 -28.74 -9.70
CA ALA A 839 -37.70 -27.34 -9.27
C ALA A 839 -38.75 -27.16 -8.17
N LEU A 840 -38.43 -26.41 -7.13
CA LEU A 840 -39.35 -26.04 -6.05
C LEU A 840 -40.19 -24.81 -6.43
N PRO A 841 -41.43 -24.71 -5.90
CA PRO A 841 -42.28 -23.55 -6.11
C PRO A 841 -41.70 -22.30 -5.43
N ILE A 842 -41.76 -21.15 -6.10
CA ILE A 842 -41.31 -19.87 -5.56
C ILE A 842 -42.52 -19.05 -5.10
N PHE A 843 -42.46 -18.49 -3.90
CA PHE A 843 -43.46 -17.58 -3.36
C PHE A 843 -42.88 -16.18 -3.28
N LEU A 844 -43.57 -15.20 -3.85
CA LEU A 844 -43.25 -13.78 -3.77
C LEU A 844 -44.38 -13.09 -3.02
N ASP A 845 -44.11 -12.55 -1.84
CA ASP A 845 -45.10 -11.84 -1.01
C ASP A 845 -44.80 -10.34 -1.03
N GLU A 846 -45.56 -9.61 -1.84
CA GLU A 846 -45.40 -8.17 -2.09
C GLU A 846 -43.99 -7.76 -2.55
N ALA A 847 -43.21 -8.73 -3.07
CA ALA A 847 -41.79 -8.56 -3.38
C ALA A 847 -41.51 -7.46 -4.42
N LEU A 848 -42.49 -7.13 -5.26
CA LEU A 848 -42.36 -6.13 -6.32
C LEU A 848 -43.07 -4.81 -6.01
N LEU A 849 -43.67 -4.64 -4.82
CA LEU A 849 -44.47 -3.46 -4.45
C LEU A 849 -43.68 -2.13 -4.54
N THR A 850 -42.35 -2.19 -4.33
CA THR A 850 -41.46 -1.03 -4.38
C THR A 850 -40.88 -0.76 -5.77
N SER A 851 -41.23 -1.57 -6.78
CA SER A 851 -40.81 -1.39 -8.16
C SER A 851 -41.72 -0.41 -8.88
N ASP A 852 -41.14 0.46 -9.72
CA ASP A 852 -41.95 1.18 -10.70
C ASP A 852 -42.46 0.22 -11.80
N PRO A 853 -43.47 0.61 -12.60
CA PRO A 853 -44.07 -0.27 -13.60
C PRO A 853 -43.10 -0.82 -14.65
N ALA A 854 -42.04 -0.06 -14.98
CA ALA A 854 -41.03 -0.53 -15.93
C ALA A 854 -40.17 -1.63 -15.30
N ARG A 855 -39.72 -1.44 -14.05
CA ARG A 855 -38.96 -2.44 -13.29
C ARG A 855 -39.80 -3.68 -12.96
N PHE A 856 -41.07 -3.51 -12.59
CA PHE A 856 -41.99 -4.62 -12.37
C PHE A 856 -42.07 -5.51 -13.61
N ARG A 857 -42.27 -4.90 -14.79
CA ARG A 857 -42.39 -5.63 -16.06
C ARG A 857 -41.14 -6.46 -16.40
N GLU A 858 -39.94 -5.95 -16.16
CA GLU A 858 -38.71 -6.70 -16.46
C GLU A 858 -38.52 -7.90 -15.51
N VAL A 859 -38.78 -7.71 -14.21
CA VAL A 859 -38.72 -8.81 -13.24
C VAL A 859 -39.80 -9.87 -13.55
N ALA A 860 -41.03 -9.42 -13.88
CA ALA A 860 -42.14 -10.28 -14.26
C ALA A 860 -41.84 -11.09 -15.53
N ARG A 861 -41.23 -10.49 -16.56
CA ARG A 861 -40.81 -11.19 -17.78
C ARG A 861 -39.77 -12.26 -17.50
N SER A 862 -38.80 -11.99 -16.64
CA SER A 862 -37.78 -12.97 -16.28
C SER A 862 -38.36 -14.15 -15.50
N LEU A 863 -39.21 -13.88 -14.51
CA LEU A 863 -39.96 -14.92 -13.80
C LEU A 863 -40.87 -15.69 -14.75
N GLY A 864 -41.43 -15.02 -15.77
CA GLY A 864 -42.18 -15.64 -16.86
C GLY A 864 -41.37 -16.68 -17.65
N ARG A 865 -40.08 -16.44 -17.87
CA ARG A 865 -39.20 -17.43 -18.52
C ARG A 865 -39.02 -18.67 -17.64
N MET A 866 -38.79 -18.49 -16.33
CA MET A 866 -38.72 -19.61 -15.38
C MET A 866 -40.03 -20.41 -15.34
N VAL A 867 -41.17 -19.72 -15.43
CA VAL A 867 -42.50 -20.35 -15.53
C VAL A 867 -42.63 -21.16 -16.82
N ALA A 868 -42.17 -20.62 -17.95
CA ALA A 868 -42.17 -21.33 -19.24
C ALA A 868 -41.26 -22.57 -19.23
N GLU A 869 -40.16 -22.52 -18.48
CA GLU A 869 -39.24 -23.65 -18.23
C GLU A 869 -39.80 -24.67 -17.23
N GLY A 870 -41.01 -24.44 -16.71
CA GLY A 870 -41.77 -25.41 -15.94
C GLY A 870 -41.79 -25.18 -14.43
N ARG A 871 -41.26 -24.06 -13.93
CA ARG A 871 -41.33 -23.70 -12.50
C ARG A 871 -42.69 -23.13 -12.10
N GLN A 872 -43.17 -23.47 -10.91
CA GLN A 872 -44.40 -22.90 -10.35
C GLN A 872 -44.07 -21.66 -9.52
N VAL A 873 -44.82 -20.57 -9.71
CA VAL A 873 -44.60 -19.30 -9.00
C VAL A 873 -45.91 -18.84 -8.39
N PHE A 874 -45.88 -18.41 -7.13
CA PHE A 874 -46.98 -17.79 -6.41
C PHE A 874 -46.64 -16.33 -6.12
N TYR A 875 -47.42 -15.41 -6.65
CA TYR A 875 -47.29 -13.97 -6.38
C TYR A 875 -48.46 -13.51 -5.52
N LEU A 876 -48.19 -13.16 -4.27
CA LEU A 876 -49.18 -12.71 -3.31
C LEU A 876 -49.15 -11.18 -3.26
N THR A 877 -50.32 -10.57 -3.43
CA THR A 877 -50.44 -9.11 -3.46
C THR A 877 -51.74 -8.63 -2.84
N ALA A 878 -51.67 -7.48 -2.18
CA ALA A 878 -52.84 -6.72 -1.75
C ALA A 878 -53.35 -5.74 -2.81
N GLU A 879 -52.57 -5.52 -3.86
CA GLU A 879 -52.78 -4.53 -4.89
C GLU A 879 -53.33 -5.20 -6.16
N PRO A 880 -54.63 -5.03 -6.48
CA PRO A 880 -55.23 -5.66 -7.65
C PRO A 880 -54.60 -5.24 -8.98
N ARG A 881 -53.95 -4.07 -9.05
CA ARG A 881 -53.32 -3.59 -10.29
C ARG A 881 -52.19 -4.52 -10.76
N GLU A 882 -51.48 -5.17 -9.83
CA GLU A 882 -50.34 -6.03 -10.14
C GLU A 882 -50.76 -7.30 -10.88
N GLU A 883 -52.01 -7.75 -10.71
CA GLU A 883 -52.60 -8.84 -11.49
C GLU A 883 -52.70 -8.50 -12.99
N VAL A 884 -53.01 -7.24 -13.30
CA VAL A 884 -53.04 -6.73 -14.68
C VAL A 884 -51.60 -6.55 -15.20
N GLU A 885 -50.70 -6.01 -14.38
CA GLU A 885 -49.28 -5.85 -14.72
C GLU A 885 -48.61 -7.19 -15.07
N TRP A 886 -48.94 -8.26 -14.35
CA TRP A 886 -48.48 -9.61 -14.64
C TRP A 886 -49.00 -10.14 -15.98
N ARG A 887 -50.29 -9.95 -16.29
CA ARG A 887 -50.85 -10.33 -17.60
C ARG A 887 -50.19 -9.56 -18.73
N ASP A 888 -50.02 -8.25 -18.59
CA ASP A 888 -49.39 -7.41 -19.59
C ASP A 888 -47.92 -7.78 -19.83
N ALA A 889 -47.16 -8.08 -18.77
CA ALA A 889 -45.76 -8.47 -18.87
C ALA A 889 -45.57 -9.79 -19.63
N LEU A 890 -46.52 -10.72 -19.54
CA LEU A 890 -46.44 -12.08 -20.09
C LEU A 890 -47.16 -12.28 -21.44
N GLY A 891 -47.63 -11.21 -22.09
CA GLY A 891 -48.26 -11.29 -23.42
C GLY A 891 -49.79 -11.21 -23.43
N GLY A 892 -50.39 -10.59 -22.41
CA GLY A 892 -51.83 -10.31 -22.33
C GLY A 892 -52.67 -11.54 -21.97
N ASP A 893 -53.88 -11.62 -22.52
CA ASP A 893 -54.90 -12.66 -22.17
C ASP A 893 -54.51 -14.10 -22.52
N THR A 894 -53.40 -14.30 -23.23
CA THR A 894 -52.89 -15.63 -23.61
C THR A 894 -51.91 -16.22 -22.60
N ALA A 895 -51.51 -15.44 -21.58
CA ALA A 895 -50.57 -15.88 -20.55
C ALA A 895 -51.21 -16.92 -19.60
N PRO A 896 -50.50 -18.00 -19.22
CA PRO A 896 -50.99 -19.03 -18.31
C PRO A 896 -50.96 -18.55 -16.83
N VAL A 897 -51.75 -17.52 -16.52
CA VAL A 897 -51.85 -16.92 -15.18
C VAL A 897 -53.14 -17.40 -14.49
N LYS A 898 -53.01 -18.09 -13.36
CA LYS A 898 -54.15 -18.46 -12.50
C LYS A 898 -54.32 -17.43 -11.40
N VAL A 899 -55.50 -16.82 -11.30
CA VAL A 899 -55.80 -15.81 -10.27
C VAL A 899 -56.64 -16.42 -9.17
N HIS A 900 -56.25 -16.19 -7.92
CA HIS A 900 -56.93 -16.64 -6.70
C HIS A 900 -57.40 -15.42 -5.91
N ASP A 901 -58.71 -15.23 -5.78
CA ASP A 901 -59.32 -14.12 -5.02
C ASP A 901 -59.64 -14.56 -3.59
N LEU A 902 -58.78 -14.17 -2.65
CA LEU A 902 -59.00 -14.42 -1.23
C LEU A 902 -59.98 -13.39 -0.68
N GLY A 903 -61.17 -13.88 -0.30
CA GLY A 903 -62.24 -13.06 0.29
C GLY A 903 -63.30 -12.59 -0.70
N GLY A 904 -63.18 -12.90 -2.00
CA GLY A 904 -64.20 -12.60 -3.01
C GLY A 904 -64.37 -11.10 -3.28
N GLN A 905 -63.30 -10.31 -3.08
CA GLN A 905 -63.35 -8.85 -3.14
C GLN A 905 -62.60 -8.28 -4.34
N LEU A 906 -62.07 -9.10 -5.26
CA LEU A 906 -61.30 -8.61 -6.41
C LEU A 906 -62.08 -7.58 -7.24
N GLU A 907 -63.36 -7.84 -7.50
CA GLU A 907 -64.26 -6.90 -8.23
C GLU A 907 -64.55 -5.61 -7.44
N THR A 908 -64.50 -5.66 -6.12
CA THR A 908 -64.65 -4.49 -5.24
C THR A 908 -63.35 -3.69 -5.21
N LEU A 909 -62.20 -4.35 -5.08
CA LEU A 909 -60.89 -3.72 -5.08
C LEU A 909 -60.57 -3.08 -6.44
N ARG A 910 -60.92 -3.74 -7.56
CA ARG A 910 -60.86 -3.16 -8.92
C ARG A 910 -61.70 -1.88 -9.06
N ARG A 911 -62.87 -1.83 -8.42
CA ARG A 911 -63.75 -0.65 -8.40
C ARG A 911 -63.23 0.48 -7.51
N VAL A 912 -62.63 0.16 -6.35
CA VAL A 912 -62.02 1.14 -5.43
C VAL A 912 -60.75 1.74 -6.04
N ALA A 913 -59.98 0.95 -6.79
CA ALA A 913 -58.88 1.43 -7.62
C ALA A 913 -59.34 2.22 -8.86
N GLY A 914 -60.65 2.48 -8.99
CA GLY A 914 -61.29 2.97 -10.20
C GLY A 914 -60.82 4.35 -10.69
N SER A 915 -60.65 4.41 -12.01
CA SER A 915 -60.51 5.56 -12.91
C SER A 915 -59.10 6.17 -13.04
N SER A 916 -58.55 5.98 -14.24
CA SER A 916 -57.23 6.38 -14.73
C SER A 916 -56.13 5.43 -14.30
N LEU A 917 -55.58 4.72 -15.28
CA LEU A 917 -54.15 4.44 -15.48
C LEU A 917 -54.05 3.23 -16.42
N GLU A 918 -54.29 3.47 -17.71
CA GLU A 918 -53.64 2.66 -18.73
C GLU A 918 -52.14 2.78 -18.45
N ILE A 919 -51.49 1.66 -18.14
CA ILE A 919 -50.03 1.63 -18.07
C ILE A 919 -49.57 1.98 -19.47
N ALA A 920 -49.02 3.19 -19.64
CA ALA A 920 -48.46 3.57 -20.93
C ALA A 920 -47.48 2.45 -21.35
N PRO A 921 -47.69 1.80 -22.50
CA PRO A 921 -46.73 0.84 -23.00
C PRO A 921 -45.37 1.53 -23.04
N LEU A 922 -44.29 0.78 -22.79
CA LEU A 922 -42.94 1.32 -22.97
C LEU A 922 -42.92 1.94 -24.37
N PRO A 923 -42.59 3.24 -24.50
CA PRO A 923 -42.64 3.90 -25.79
C PRO A 923 -41.76 3.11 -26.74
N ALA A 924 -42.36 2.63 -27.83
CA ALA A 924 -41.64 1.88 -28.83
C ALA A 924 -40.52 2.76 -29.35
N VAL A 925 -39.30 2.21 -29.42
CA VAL A 925 -38.17 2.94 -29.98
C VAL A 925 -38.49 3.16 -31.47
N PRO A 926 -38.55 4.42 -31.95
CA PRO A 926 -38.89 4.69 -33.34
C PRO A 926 -37.88 4.04 -34.29
N GLU A 927 -38.33 3.63 -35.47
CA GLU A 927 -37.45 3.17 -36.53
C GLU A 927 -36.77 4.37 -37.21
N PRO A 928 -35.47 4.29 -37.54
CA PRO A 928 -34.79 5.34 -38.28
C PRO A 928 -35.30 5.46 -39.72
N LEU A 929 -35.55 6.69 -40.17
CA LEU A 929 -35.97 7.00 -41.55
C LEU A 929 -34.74 7.10 -42.47
N GLY A 930 -34.34 5.97 -43.08
CA GLY A 930 -33.13 5.92 -43.91
C GLY A 930 -31.88 6.20 -43.06
N ASP A 931 -30.90 6.91 -43.63
CA ASP A 931 -29.62 7.24 -42.96
C ASP A 931 -29.65 8.60 -42.22
N ASP A 932 -30.85 9.14 -41.93
CA ASP A 932 -31.00 10.42 -41.22
C ASP A 932 -30.83 10.27 -39.70
N SER A 933 -29.59 10.32 -39.23
CA SER A 933 -29.26 10.24 -37.81
C SER A 933 -29.68 11.47 -36.99
N ALA A 934 -29.76 12.65 -37.61
CA ALA A 934 -30.22 13.87 -36.93
C ALA A 934 -31.74 13.85 -36.72
N GLY A 935 -32.51 13.39 -37.72
CA GLY A 935 -33.93 13.07 -37.57
C GLY A 935 -34.16 11.96 -36.55
N TYR A 936 -33.33 10.92 -36.58
CA TYR A 936 -33.44 9.81 -35.63
C TYR A 936 -33.17 10.24 -34.18
N ALA A 937 -32.13 11.03 -33.93
CA ALA A 937 -31.84 11.62 -32.63
C ALA A 937 -33.02 12.46 -32.09
N ARG A 938 -33.68 13.26 -32.95
CA ARG A 938 -34.89 14.02 -32.57
C ARG A 938 -36.07 13.10 -32.24
N ALA A 939 -36.27 12.02 -33.00
CA ALA A 939 -37.31 11.04 -32.73
C ALA A 939 -37.09 10.29 -31.40
N LEU A 940 -35.84 10.11 -30.98
CA LEU A 940 -35.47 9.53 -29.68
C LEU A 940 -35.64 10.51 -28.50
N GLY A 941 -36.04 11.76 -28.75
CA GLY A 941 -36.19 12.79 -27.72
C GLY A 941 -34.93 13.65 -27.48
N GLY A 942 -33.94 13.57 -28.37
CA GLY A 942 -32.65 14.25 -28.25
C GLY A 942 -31.55 13.34 -27.70
N LEU A 943 -30.29 13.73 -27.89
CA LEU A 943 -29.13 13.02 -27.34
C LEU A 943 -28.58 13.78 -26.13
N PRO A 944 -28.05 13.06 -25.12
CA PRO A 944 -27.37 13.70 -24.00
C PRO A 944 -26.09 14.44 -24.49
N PRO A 945 -25.67 15.52 -23.81
CA PRO A 945 -24.41 16.17 -24.12
C PRO A 945 -23.23 15.22 -23.89
N VAL A 946 -22.14 15.43 -24.61
CA VAL A 946 -20.90 14.65 -24.46
C VAL A 946 -20.09 15.25 -23.33
N ASP A 947 -20.05 14.58 -22.18
CA ASP A 947 -19.15 14.94 -21.08
C ASP A 947 -17.73 14.45 -21.36
N GLY A 948 -16.80 15.38 -21.59
CA GLY A 948 -15.39 15.09 -21.86
C GLY A 948 -14.61 14.52 -20.67
N PHE A 949 -15.09 14.73 -19.45
CA PHE A 949 -14.48 14.18 -18.24
C PHE A 949 -15.14 12.87 -17.79
N GLY A 950 -16.33 12.57 -18.30
CA GLY A 950 -17.05 11.32 -18.09
C GLY A 950 -16.46 10.14 -18.87
N SER A 951 -16.87 8.92 -18.50
CA SER A 951 -16.46 7.69 -19.19
C SER A 951 -17.03 7.60 -20.60
N VAL A 952 -16.30 6.96 -21.52
CA VAL A 952 -16.80 6.59 -22.86
C VAL A 952 -18.09 5.76 -22.77
N ASP A 953 -18.26 5.03 -21.68
CA ASP A 953 -19.41 4.15 -21.45
C ASP A 953 -20.72 4.93 -21.19
N ALA A 954 -20.64 6.21 -20.83
CA ALA A 954 -21.78 7.09 -20.65
C ALA A 954 -22.36 7.62 -21.97
N LEU A 955 -21.59 7.53 -23.06
CA LEU A 955 -22.03 8.01 -24.37
C LEU A 955 -23.27 7.25 -24.85
N HIS A 956 -24.15 7.94 -25.57
CA HIS A 956 -25.28 7.31 -26.23
C HIS A 956 -24.78 6.55 -27.47
N LEU A 957 -25.29 5.35 -27.74
CA LEU A 957 -24.85 4.50 -28.84
C LEU A 957 -24.86 5.21 -30.20
N LEU A 958 -25.91 6.01 -30.46
CA LEU A 958 -26.04 6.80 -31.68
C LEU A 958 -24.92 7.86 -31.85
N GLN A 959 -24.25 8.30 -30.78
CA GLN A 959 -23.08 9.19 -30.87
C GLN A 959 -21.88 8.48 -31.50
N LEU A 960 -21.72 7.17 -31.27
CA LEU A 960 -20.70 6.36 -31.94
C LEU A 960 -21.16 5.91 -33.33
N TYR A 961 -22.43 5.52 -33.44
CA TYR A 961 -23.04 4.93 -34.65
C TYR A 961 -23.76 5.96 -35.54
N TRP A 962 -23.26 7.19 -35.58
CA TRP A 962 -23.93 8.28 -36.30
C TRP A 962 -24.09 8.01 -37.80
N ASP A 963 -23.22 7.23 -38.43
CA ASP A 963 -23.34 6.91 -39.86
C ASP A 963 -24.15 5.62 -40.12
N ARG A 964 -24.63 4.94 -39.07
CA ARG A 964 -25.30 3.64 -39.14
C ARG A 964 -26.51 3.56 -38.19
N PRO A 965 -27.51 4.45 -38.34
CA PRO A 965 -28.63 4.52 -37.41
C PRO A 965 -29.45 3.22 -37.38
N GLN A 966 -29.52 2.45 -38.47
CA GLN A 966 -30.23 1.16 -38.48
C GLN A 966 -29.51 0.08 -37.66
N ALA A 967 -28.16 0.08 -37.67
CA ALA A 967 -27.39 -0.83 -36.83
C ALA A 967 -27.57 -0.48 -35.35
N ALA A 968 -27.55 0.82 -35.01
CA ALA A 968 -27.86 1.29 -33.66
C ALA A 968 -29.28 0.90 -33.22
N HIS A 969 -30.28 1.06 -34.09
CA HIS A 969 -31.69 0.73 -33.79
C HIS A 969 -31.88 -0.73 -33.35
N ARG A 970 -31.14 -1.69 -33.93
CA ARG A 970 -31.20 -3.12 -33.55
C ARG A 970 -30.87 -3.38 -32.09
N VAL A 971 -30.04 -2.53 -31.47
CA VAL A 971 -29.72 -2.60 -30.04
C VAL A 971 -30.62 -1.66 -29.23
N LEU A 972 -30.89 -0.46 -29.74
CA LEU A 972 -31.74 0.52 -29.04
C LEU A 972 -33.15 -0.02 -28.78
N ARG A 973 -33.71 -0.87 -29.66
CA ARG A 973 -35.00 -1.54 -29.45
C ARG A 973 -35.06 -2.43 -28.20
N GLU A 974 -33.90 -2.87 -27.69
CA GLU A 974 -33.77 -3.58 -26.41
C GLU A 974 -33.76 -2.62 -25.22
N HIS A 975 -34.06 -1.34 -25.44
CA HIS A 975 -34.09 -0.24 -24.46
C HIS A 975 -32.74 0.00 -23.76
N ARG A 976 -31.64 -0.19 -24.50
CA ARG A 976 -30.25 0.03 -24.05
C ARG A 976 -29.60 1.10 -24.91
N SER A 977 -29.38 2.28 -24.34
CA SER A 977 -28.92 3.45 -25.07
C SER A 977 -27.47 3.84 -24.79
N GLN A 978 -26.92 3.51 -23.62
CA GLN A 978 -25.56 3.86 -23.22
C GLN A 978 -24.55 2.81 -23.68
N VAL A 979 -23.37 3.23 -24.10
CA VAL A 979 -22.29 2.36 -24.59
C VAL A 979 -21.91 1.27 -23.59
N GLY A 980 -21.78 1.60 -22.31
CA GLY A 980 -21.49 0.60 -21.26
C GLY A 980 -22.57 -0.47 -21.15
N ALA A 981 -23.84 -0.04 -21.16
CA ALA A 981 -24.99 -0.96 -21.12
C ALA A 981 -25.09 -1.84 -22.37
N VAL A 982 -24.69 -1.32 -23.53
CA VAL A 982 -24.62 -2.08 -24.78
C VAL A 982 -23.50 -3.12 -24.72
N ARG A 983 -22.29 -2.76 -24.29
CA ARG A 983 -21.17 -3.70 -24.16
C ARG A 983 -21.53 -4.85 -23.22
N SER A 984 -22.02 -4.50 -22.03
CA SER A 984 -22.51 -5.44 -21.01
C SER A 984 -23.54 -6.42 -21.56
N PHE A 985 -24.52 -5.91 -22.33
CA PHE A 985 -25.53 -6.73 -22.96
C PHE A 985 -24.97 -7.68 -24.01
N LEU A 986 -24.06 -7.22 -24.86
CA LEU A 986 -23.42 -8.05 -25.89
C LEU A 986 -22.55 -9.16 -25.30
N ASP A 987 -21.96 -8.93 -24.13
CA ASP A 987 -21.15 -9.93 -23.41
C ASP A 987 -21.99 -11.02 -22.76
N GLN A 988 -23.21 -10.68 -22.31
CA GLN A 988 -24.06 -11.58 -21.53
C GLN A 988 -25.15 -12.28 -22.35
N THR A 989 -25.51 -11.73 -23.52
CA THR A 989 -26.58 -12.30 -24.35
C THR A 989 -26.11 -13.54 -25.11
N ALA A 990 -26.93 -14.60 -25.07
CA ALA A 990 -26.70 -15.81 -25.87
C ALA A 990 -27.06 -15.61 -27.36
N GLN A 991 -27.83 -14.56 -27.69
CA GLN A 991 -28.24 -14.24 -29.06
C GLN A 991 -28.03 -12.73 -29.29
N PRO A 992 -26.81 -12.30 -29.62
CA PRO A 992 -26.52 -10.88 -29.84
C PRO A 992 -27.24 -10.35 -31.09
N PRO A 993 -27.74 -9.11 -31.07
CA PRO A 993 -28.41 -8.49 -32.23
C PRO A 993 -27.45 -8.12 -33.36
N TRP A 994 -26.14 -8.21 -33.11
CA TRP A 994 -25.04 -7.93 -34.03
C TRP A 994 -24.20 -9.17 -34.27
N ASP A 995 -23.64 -9.28 -35.46
CA ASP A 995 -22.65 -10.30 -35.80
C ASP A 995 -21.26 -9.93 -35.26
N ASP A 996 -20.31 -10.85 -35.37
CA ASP A 996 -18.94 -10.65 -34.86
C ASP A 996 -18.23 -9.46 -35.54
N ALA A 997 -18.55 -9.18 -36.81
CA ALA A 997 -17.97 -8.07 -37.56
C ALA A 997 -18.48 -6.71 -37.02
N GLU A 998 -19.78 -6.59 -36.77
CA GLU A 998 -20.36 -5.38 -36.20
C GLU A 998 -19.97 -5.21 -34.71
N ARG A 999 -19.76 -6.31 -33.97
CA ARG A 999 -19.20 -6.26 -32.60
C ARG A 999 -17.75 -5.77 -32.59
N ALA A 1000 -16.91 -6.25 -33.51
CA ALA A 1000 -15.53 -5.76 -33.65
C ALA A 1000 -15.49 -4.27 -34.01
N ARG A 1001 -16.44 -3.80 -34.84
CA ARG A 1001 -16.62 -2.38 -35.15
C ARG A 1001 -17.02 -1.56 -33.94
N PHE A 1002 -17.98 -2.04 -33.15
CA PHE A 1002 -18.40 -1.37 -31.92
C PHE A 1002 -17.22 -1.15 -30.97
N GLU A 1003 -16.41 -2.19 -30.73
CA GLU A 1003 -15.22 -2.10 -29.89
C GLU A 1003 -14.18 -1.13 -30.47
N ALA A 1004 -14.00 -1.10 -31.80
CA ALA A 1004 -13.12 -0.13 -32.45
C ALA A 1004 -13.59 1.32 -32.22
N TYR A 1005 -14.89 1.61 -32.39
CA TYR A 1005 -15.44 2.94 -32.13
C TYR A 1005 -15.34 3.35 -30.67
N VAL A 1006 -15.59 2.42 -29.74
CA VAL A 1006 -15.38 2.65 -28.30
C VAL A 1006 -13.93 3.04 -28.03
N ARG A 1007 -12.96 2.27 -28.54
CA ARG A 1007 -11.54 2.51 -28.30
C ARG A 1007 -11.06 3.84 -28.86
N VAL A 1008 -11.50 4.19 -30.06
CA VAL A 1008 -11.21 5.50 -30.67
C VAL A 1008 -11.87 6.62 -29.85
N ALA A 1009 -13.13 6.46 -29.43
CA ALA A 1009 -13.83 7.46 -28.64
C ALA A 1009 -13.18 7.68 -27.26
N ASP A 1010 -12.81 6.61 -26.56
CA ASP A 1010 -12.11 6.66 -25.28
C ASP A 1010 -10.75 7.38 -25.42
N ARG A 1011 -10.02 7.09 -26.50
CA ARG A 1011 -8.77 7.78 -26.82
C ARG A 1011 -8.99 9.27 -27.07
N VAL A 1012 -10.05 9.65 -27.79
CA VAL A 1012 -10.40 11.06 -28.03
C VAL A 1012 -10.71 11.77 -26.73
N LEU A 1013 -11.53 11.17 -25.84
CA LEU A 1013 -11.83 11.75 -24.53
C LEU A 1013 -10.55 11.92 -23.69
N GLY A 1014 -9.70 10.89 -23.65
CA GLY A 1014 -8.41 10.94 -22.94
C GLY A 1014 -7.47 12.03 -23.46
N LEU A 1015 -7.35 12.18 -24.78
CA LEU A 1015 -6.53 13.23 -25.40
C LEU A 1015 -7.13 14.63 -25.20
N TRP A 1016 -8.46 14.75 -25.20
CA TRP A 1016 -9.14 16.02 -24.96
C TRP A 1016 -8.95 16.51 -23.51
N ARG A 1017 -8.83 15.61 -22.53
CA ARG A 1017 -8.56 15.97 -21.13
C ARG A 1017 -7.18 16.59 -20.90
N ILE A 1018 -6.21 16.38 -21.80
CA ILE A 1018 -4.86 16.95 -21.66
C ILE A 1018 -4.96 18.48 -21.65
N GLY A 1019 -4.46 19.09 -20.58
CA GLY A 1019 -4.53 20.54 -20.34
C GLY A 1019 -5.92 21.08 -20.03
N ARG A 1020 -6.89 20.23 -19.67
CA ARG A 1020 -8.23 20.63 -19.22
C ARG A 1020 -8.55 19.97 -17.88
N ALA A 1021 -9.15 20.72 -16.95
CA ALA A 1021 -9.57 20.21 -15.66
C ALA A 1021 -11.10 20.15 -15.55
N PRO A 1022 -11.68 19.17 -14.83
CA PRO A 1022 -13.11 19.11 -14.60
C PRO A 1022 -13.56 20.33 -13.79
N ARG A 1023 -14.79 20.79 -14.04
CA ARG A 1023 -15.41 21.88 -13.27
C ARG A 1023 -15.51 21.49 -11.80
N LEU A 1024 -15.35 22.48 -10.93
CA LEU A 1024 -15.54 22.33 -9.49
C LEU A 1024 -17.03 22.22 -9.16
N ASP A 1025 -17.33 21.71 -7.97
CA ASP A 1025 -18.64 21.82 -7.36
C ASP A 1025 -18.50 22.22 -5.89
N ALA A 1026 -19.63 22.48 -5.24
CA ALA A 1026 -19.68 22.92 -3.86
C ALA A 1026 -19.21 21.84 -2.86
N GLU A 1027 -19.17 20.57 -3.25
CA GLU A 1027 -18.77 19.44 -2.40
C GLU A 1027 -17.24 19.27 -2.48
N THR A 1028 -16.70 19.26 -3.69
CA THR A 1028 -15.25 19.27 -3.99
C THR A 1028 -14.56 20.42 -3.25
N LEU A 1029 -15.13 21.62 -3.25
CA LEU A 1029 -14.55 22.76 -2.52
C LEU A 1029 -14.67 22.62 -1.00
N ARG A 1030 -15.68 21.90 -0.47
CA ARG A 1030 -15.79 21.65 0.98
C ARG A 1030 -14.69 20.72 1.49
N ASP A 1031 -14.25 19.79 0.65
CA ASP A 1031 -13.20 18.82 0.99
C ASP A 1031 -11.78 19.41 0.91
N THR A 1032 -11.64 20.67 0.50
CA THR A 1032 -10.36 21.40 0.47
C THR A 1032 -10.13 22.25 1.73
N SER A 1033 -8.90 22.73 1.90
CA SER A 1033 -8.48 23.74 2.86
C SER A 1033 -9.34 25.02 2.84
N ALA A 1034 -10.04 25.31 1.74
CA ALA A 1034 -10.94 26.46 1.63
C ALA A 1034 -12.09 26.42 2.66
N SER A 1035 -12.57 25.23 3.05
CA SER A 1035 -13.66 25.07 4.02
C SER A 1035 -13.30 25.52 5.44
N LYS A 1036 -12.00 25.58 5.75
CA LYS A 1036 -11.48 26.07 7.04
C LYS A 1036 -11.44 27.60 7.12
N SER A 1037 -11.68 28.29 6.01
CA SER A 1037 -11.70 29.75 5.96
C SER A 1037 -13.02 30.30 6.49
N SER A 1038 -12.96 31.34 7.31
CA SER A 1038 -14.16 32.12 7.71
C SER A 1038 -14.84 32.84 6.54
N LYS A 1039 -14.23 32.79 5.35
CA LYS A 1039 -14.70 33.38 4.09
C LYS A 1039 -15.18 32.34 3.08
N PHE A 1040 -15.41 31.09 3.49
CA PHE A 1040 -15.78 30.01 2.58
C PHE A 1040 -17.04 30.30 1.74
N ASP A 1041 -18.07 30.93 2.32
CA ASP A 1041 -19.28 31.32 1.57
C ASP A 1041 -18.99 32.35 0.47
N GLU A 1042 -18.05 33.27 0.70
CA GLU A 1042 -17.61 34.26 -0.30
C GLU A 1042 -16.79 33.58 -1.42
N ILE A 1043 -16.02 32.52 -1.09
CA ILE A 1043 -15.30 31.70 -2.08
C ILE A 1043 -16.27 30.87 -2.93
N LEU A 1044 -17.33 30.30 -2.33
CA LEU A 1044 -18.38 29.59 -3.07
C LEU A 1044 -19.15 30.51 -4.02
N ALA A 1045 -19.46 31.73 -3.58
CA ALA A 1045 -20.10 32.74 -4.42
C ALA A 1045 -19.20 33.10 -5.62
N LEU A 1046 -17.90 33.32 -5.38
CA LEU A 1046 -16.95 33.60 -6.45
C LEU A 1046 -16.76 32.41 -7.40
N ALA A 1047 -16.73 31.18 -6.88
CA ALA A 1047 -16.68 29.98 -7.71
C ALA A 1047 -17.90 29.87 -8.62
N ALA A 1048 -19.10 30.18 -8.12
CA ALA A 1048 -20.31 30.22 -8.92
C ALA A 1048 -20.26 31.33 -9.99
N GLU A 1049 -19.72 32.52 -9.68
CA GLU A 1049 -19.52 33.60 -10.65
C GLU A 1049 -18.54 33.23 -11.76
N GLN A 1050 -17.51 32.43 -11.45
CA GLN A 1050 -16.54 31.91 -12.42
C GLN A 1050 -16.97 30.59 -13.08
N ALA A 1051 -18.28 30.29 -13.09
CA ALA A 1051 -18.85 29.07 -13.67
C ALA A 1051 -18.19 27.76 -13.20
N TRP A 1052 -17.67 27.78 -11.96
CA TRP A 1052 -16.94 26.69 -11.32
C TRP A 1052 -15.65 26.26 -12.03
N GLU A 1053 -15.03 27.14 -12.81
CA GLU A 1053 -13.72 26.89 -13.41
C GLU A 1053 -12.61 27.15 -12.40
N SER A 1054 -11.84 26.12 -12.06
CA SER A 1054 -10.76 26.16 -11.07
C SER A 1054 -9.67 27.17 -11.41
N GLY A 1055 -9.25 27.27 -12.68
CA GLY A 1055 -8.27 28.26 -13.12
C GLY A 1055 -8.77 29.70 -12.97
N ALA A 1056 -10.01 29.97 -13.40
CA ALA A 1056 -10.62 31.29 -13.28
C ALA A 1056 -10.88 31.68 -11.81
N LEU A 1057 -11.28 30.72 -10.97
CA LEU A 1057 -11.44 30.91 -9.53
C LEU A 1057 -10.12 31.29 -8.86
N ILE A 1058 -9.04 30.55 -9.13
CA ILE A 1058 -7.72 30.85 -8.55
C ILE A 1058 -7.23 32.23 -9.01
N ALA A 1059 -7.36 32.56 -10.30
CA ALA A 1059 -7.00 33.88 -10.82
C ALA A 1059 -7.82 35.00 -10.14
N ALA A 1060 -9.13 34.83 -10.00
CA ALA A 1060 -10.00 35.80 -9.34
C ALA A 1060 -9.69 35.96 -7.84
N LEU A 1061 -9.28 34.89 -7.15
CA LEU A 1061 -8.84 34.95 -5.76
C LEU A 1061 -7.50 35.70 -5.61
N GLU A 1062 -6.55 35.50 -6.53
CA GLU A 1062 -5.27 36.24 -6.57
C GLU A 1062 -5.45 37.73 -6.85
N GLU A 1063 -6.42 38.09 -7.68
CA GLU A 1063 -6.78 39.49 -7.99
C GLU A 1063 -7.58 40.19 -6.87
N LYS A 1064 -7.66 39.59 -5.67
CA LYS A 1064 -8.40 40.07 -4.49
C LYS A 1064 -9.94 40.04 -4.64
N GLY A 1065 -10.48 39.04 -5.34
CA GLY A 1065 -11.92 38.81 -5.45
C GLY A 1065 -12.64 38.62 -4.10
N VAL A 1066 -11.93 38.12 -3.07
CA VAL A 1066 -12.43 38.01 -1.70
C VAL A 1066 -11.61 38.90 -0.76
N LYS A 1067 -12.23 39.94 -0.20
CA LYS A 1067 -11.53 40.95 0.61
C LYS A 1067 -11.06 40.38 1.95
N GLY A 1068 -9.75 40.35 2.17
CA GLY A 1068 -9.13 39.90 3.42
C GLY A 1068 -8.84 38.41 3.50
N LEU A 1069 -8.94 37.67 2.38
CA LEU A 1069 -8.50 36.28 2.31
C LEU A 1069 -6.97 36.22 2.38
N HIS A 1070 -6.43 35.36 3.25
CA HIS A 1070 -5.00 35.24 3.46
C HIS A 1070 -4.35 34.50 2.28
N LYS A 1071 -3.24 35.02 1.75
CA LYS A 1071 -2.54 34.44 0.59
C LYS A 1071 -2.24 32.94 0.77
N ARG A 1072 -1.85 32.55 1.99
CA ARG A 1072 -1.63 31.15 2.37
C ARG A 1072 -2.79 30.21 2.02
N ILE A 1073 -4.06 30.62 2.18
CA ILE A 1073 -5.22 29.78 1.88
C ILE A 1073 -5.41 29.63 0.37
N ILE A 1074 -5.06 30.66 -0.41
CA ILE A 1074 -5.10 30.62 -1.88
C ILE A 1074 -4.02 29.68 -2.42
N ASP A 1075 -2.81 29.76 -1.84
CA ASP A 1075 -1.69 28.89 -2.20
C ASP A 1075 -2.00 27.41 -1.81
N GLU A 1076 -2.51 27.16 -0.59
CA GLU A 1076 -2.93 25.82 -0.15
C GLU A 1076 -4.08 25.25 -1.02
N LEU A 1077 -5.07 26.06 -1.37
CA LEU A 1077 -6.15 25.66 -2.27
C LEU A 1077 -5.63 25.35 -3.69
N ARG A 1078 -4.68 26.14 -4.21
CA ARG A 1078 -4.03 25.87 -5.50
C ARG A 1078 -3.32 24.52 -5.48
N ASP A 1079 -2.44 24.32 -4.49
CA ASP A 1079 -1.64 23.10 -4.37
C ASP A 1079 -2.54 21.87 -4.24
N GLU A 1080 -3.63 21.96 -3.47
CA GLU A 1080 -4.62 20.89 -3.35
C GLU A 1080 -5.37 20.64 -4.66
N LEU A 1081 -5.81 21.69 -5.38
CA LEU A 1081 -6.50 21.52 -6.66
C LEU A 1081 -5.56 20.95 -7.74
N GLU A 1082 -4.28 21.32 -7.76
CA GLU A 1082 -3.26 20.74 -8.63
C GLU A 1082 -3.01 19.26 -8.28
N ALA A 1083 -2.80 18.94 -6.99
CA ALA A 1083 -2.55 17.58 -6.54
C ALA A 1083 -3.69 16.61 -6.85
N HIS A 1084 -4.94 17.08 -6.82
CA HIS A 1084 -6.13 16.28 -7.14
C HIS A 1084 -6.52 16.32 -8.63
N GLY A 1085 -5.68 16.92 -9.51
CA GLY A 1085 -5.96 17.03 -10.95
C GLY A 1085 -7.18 17.90 -11.29
N ARG A 1086 -7.60 18.76 -10.35
CA ARG A 1086 -8.70 19.71 -10.48
C ARG A 1086 -8.23 21.08 -10.97
N LEU A 1087 -6.92 21.29 -11.13
CA LEU A 1087 -6.33 22.44 -11.82
C LEU A 1087 -5.36 21.95 -12.90
N ALA A 1088 -5.55 22.40 -14.14
CA ALA A 1088 -4.72 21.99 -15.26
C ALA A 1088 -3.47 22.88 -15.36
N THR A 1089 -2.28 22.27 -15.37
CA THR A 1089 -0.99 22.96 -15.49
C THR A 1089 -0.43 22.92 -16.93
N GLU A 1090 -0.96 22.05 -17.78
CA GLU A 1090 -0.56 21.89 -19.18
C GLU A 1090 -1.46 22.69 -20.13
N THR A 1091 -0.93 23.08 -21.30
CA THR A 1091 -1.74 23.72 -22.35
C THR A 1091 -2.65 22.70 -23.05
N PRO A 1092 -3.92 23.04 -23.33
CA PRO A 1092 -4.83 22.14 -24.03
C PRO A 1092 -4.27 21.65 -25.37
N LEU A 1093 -4.41 20.35 -25.64
CA LEU A 1093 -3.96 19.77 -26.91
C LEU A 1093 -4.75 20.35 -28.10
N GLY A 1094 -4.05 20.72 -29.17
CA GLY A 1094 -4.64 21.18 -30.42
C GLY A 1094 -5.35 20.07 -31.18
N PHE A 1095 -6.35 20.42 -31.98
CA PHE A 1095 -7.16 19.44 -32.71
C PHE A 1095 -6.35 18.57 -33.69
N ASP A 1096 -5.38 19.15 -34.41
CA ASP A 1096 -4.57 18.40 -35.38
C ASP A 1096 -3.71 17.32 -34.71
N ASP A 1097 -3.13 17.64 -33.54
CA ASP A 1097 -2.36 16.68 -32.74
C ASP A 1097 -3.26 15.61 -32.11
N LEU A 1098 -4.45 16.00 -31.64
CA LEU A 1098 -5.45 15.06 -31.13
C LEU A 1098 -5.90 14.09 -32.23
N LEU A 1099 -6.18 14.61 -33.42
CA LEU A 1099 -6.61 13.82 -34.57
C LEU A 1099 -5.55 12.81 -35.00
N ALA A 1100 -4.28 13.24 -35.12
CA ALA A 1100 -3.19 12.34 -35.45
C ALA A 1100 -3.07 11.19 -34.44
N ARG A 1101 -3.02 11.51 -33.15
CA ARG A 1101 -2.85 10.51 -32.07
C ARG A 1101 -4.07 9.61 -31.88
N ALA A 1102 -5.27 10.07 -32.21
CA ALA A 1102 -6.48 9.25 -32.18
C ALA A 1102 -6.56 8.29 -33.38
N LEU A 1103 -6.05 8.72 -34.54
CA LEU A 1103 -5.95 7.86 -35.73
C LEU A 1103 -4.90 6.76 -35.57
N ASP A 1104 -3.81 7.02 -34.83
CA ASP A 1104 -2.82 5.99 -34.49
C ASP A 1104 -3.46 4.85 -33.68
N GLU A 1105 -4.36 5.16 -32.72
CA GLU A 1105 -5.11 4.14 -31.97
C GLU A 1105 -6.10 3.36 -32.84
N ALA A 1106 -6.58 3.97 -33.93
CA ALA A 1106 -7.47 3.31 -34.88
C ALA A 1106 -6.75 2.35 -35.84
N GLU A 1107 -5.44 2.49 -36.02
CA GLU A 1107 -4.65 1.76 -37.05
C GLU A 1107 -4.78 0.23 -36.94
N PRO A 1108 -4.69 -0.41 -35.76
CA PRO A 1108 -4.89 -1.86 -35.64
C PRO A 1108 -6.29 -2.33 -36.07
N PHE A 1109 -7.30 -1.49 -35.86
CA PHE A 1109 -8.69 -1.80 -36.23
C PHE A 1109 -8.96 -1.54 -37.72
N VAL A 1110 -8.20 -0.64 -38.34
CA VAL A 1110 -8.20 -0.43 -39.79
C VAL A 1110 -7.52 -1.61 -40.50
N ASP A 1111 -6.38 -2.07 -39.96
CA ASP A 1111 -5.62 -3.19 -40.53
C ASP A 1111 -6.40 -4.51 -40.49
N CYS A 1112 -7.16 -4.75 -39.42
CA CYS A 1112 -8.04 -5.93 -39.32
C CYS A 1112 -9.40 -5.76 -40.02
N GLY A 1113 -9.66 -4.58 -40.60
CA GLY A 1113 -10.87 -4.30 -41.38
C GLY A 1113 -12.14 -4.06 -40.56
N ALA A 1114 -12.04 -3.81 -39.25
CA ALA A 1114 -13.21 -3.54 -38.40
C ALA A 1114 -13.86 -2.18 -38.72
N ILE A 1115 -13.02 -1.15 -38.97
CA ILE A 1115 -13.41 0.20 -39.39
C ILE A 1115 -12.53 0.71 -40.53
N SER A 1116 -13.01 1.64 -41.35
CA SER A 1116 -12.13 2.34 -42.29
C SER A 1116 -11.43 3.53 -41.63
N ARG A 1117 -10.31 3.96 -42.20
CA ARG A 1117 -9.60 5.17 -41.74
C ARG A 1117 -10.47 6.42 -41.82
N GLU A 1118 -11.38 6.47 -42.79
CA GLU A 1118 -12.34 7.57 -42.95
C GLU A 1118 -13.40 7.54 -41.83
N ASP A 1119 -13.91 6.35 -41.47
CA ASP A 1119 -14.87 6.22 -40.35
C ASP A 1119 -14.27 6.69 -39.03
N ALA A 1120 -13.01 6.30 -38.75
CA ALA A 1120 -12.28 6.75 -37.56
C ALA A 1120 -12.13 8.28 -37.55
N ARG A 1121 -11.73 8.85 -38.69
CA ARG A 1121 -11.57 10.31 -38.84
C ARG A 1121 -12.89 11.05 -38.58
N GLN A 1122 -13.99 10.59 -39.17
CA GLN A 1122 -15.30 11.21 -38.99
C GLN A 1122 -15.79 11.13 -37.54
N LEU A 1123 -15.57 10.00 -36.87
CA LEU A 1123 -15.86 9.84 -35.45
C LEU A 1123 -15.10 10.86 -34.59
N VAL A 1124 -13.79 11.00 -34.79
CA VAL A 1124 -12.95 11.96 -34.05
C VAL A 1124 -13.43 13.39 -34.27
N HIS A 1125 -13.71 13.78 -35.53
CA HIS A 1125 -14.24 15.11 -35.84
C HIS A 1125 -15.58 15.39 -35.13
N ARG A 1126 -16.51 14.44 -35.13
CA ARG A 1126 -17.82 14.59 -34.47
C ARG A 1126 -17.69 14.70 -32.96
N LEU A 1127 -16.95 13.79 -32.33
CA LEU A 1127 -16.74 13.81 -30.89
C LEU A 1127 -16.07 15.11 -30.46
N HIS A 1128 -15.03 15.56 -31.17
CA HIS A 1128 -14.39 16.84 -30.89
C HIS A 1128 -15.37 18.01 -31.04
N ARG A 1129 -16.21 18.01 -32.10
CA ARG A 1129 -17.25 19.04 -32.27
C ARG A 1129 -18.21 19.06 -31.08
N TRP A 1130 -18.72 17.91 -30.65
CA TRP A 1130 -19.61 17.82 -29.48
C TRP A 1130 -18.94 18.22 -28.18
N LEU A 1131 -17.63 17.98 -28.01
CA LEU A 1131 -16.87 18.41 -26.84
C LEU A 1131 -16.58 19.91 -26.80
N THR A 1132 -16.57 20.59 -27.95
CA THR A 1132 -16.26 22.02 -28.06
C THR A 1132 -17.48 22.95 -28.05
N VAL A 1133 -18.66 22.42 -28.40
CA VAL A 1133 -19.93 23.16 -28.36
C VAL A 1133 -20.60 22.86 -27.02
N GLY A 1134 -20.36 23.70 -26.01
CA GLY A 1134 -20.87 23.52 -24.64
C GLY A 1134 -22.41 23.53 -24.50
N ASP A 1135 -22.89 23.23 -23.29
CA ASP A 1135 -24.28 22.93 -22.86
C ASP A 1135 -25.43 23.86 -23.32
N ASP A 1136 -25.17 24.99 -23.98
CA ASP A 1136 -26.21 25.97 -24.37
C ASP A 1136 -26.96 25.64 -25.68
N ALA A 1137 -26.64 24.53 -26.33
CA ALA A 1137 -27.37 24.08 -27.51
C ALA A 1137 -28.21 22.83 -27.19
N THR A 1138 -29.48 23.03 -26.81
CA THR A 1138 -30.50 22.03 -27.18
C THR A 1138 -30.31 21.75 -28.68
N MET A 1139 -30.17 20.46 -29.03
CA MET A 1139 -29.72 19.96 -30.34
C MET A 1139 -30.69 20.25 -31.52
N SER A 1140 -31.13 21.50 -31.64
CA SER A 1140 -31.79 22.04 -32.82
C SER A 1140 -30.84 22.83 -33.72
N SER A 1141 -29.64 23.24 -33.26
CA SER A 1141 -28.70 24.04 -34.08
C SER A 1141 -27.40 23.32 -34.50
N ALA A 1142 -27.10 22.13 -33.97
CA ALA A 1142 -25.89 21.39 -34.34
C ALA A 1142 -26.07 20.47 -35.57
N ALA A 1143 -27.26 20.47 -36.18
CA ALA A 1143 -27.57 19.71 -37.39
C ALA A 1143 -27.18 20.43 -38.70
N ASP A 1144 -26.63 21.65 -38.60
CA ASP A 1144 -26.05 22.40 -39.74
C ASP A 1144 -24.51 22.25 -39.80
#